data_AF-A0A4W5RTV5-F1
#
_entry.id   AF-A0A4W5RTV5-F1
#
_cell.length_a   1.000
_cell.length_b   1.000
_cell.length_c   1.000
_cell.angle_alpha   90.00
_cell.angle_beta   90.00
_cell.angle_gamma   90.00
#
_symmetry.space_group_name_H-M   'P 1'
#
loop_
_entity.id
_entity.type
_entity.pdbx_description
1 polymer ?
#
loop_
_entity_poly.entity_id
_entity_poly.type
_entity_poly.pdbx_seq_one_letter_code
_entity_poly.pdbx_strand_id
1 'polypeptide(L)'
;GTQTIVFQSCCKTNVNHCLFLITADGPYLQITEQPKQRGFRFRYGCEGPSHGGLPGASSEKNRKSYPQVKICNYQGLARVVVQLVTNSKDAHLHAHSLVGKQCDKGICITDLQPKDSSISFPNLGILHVTKKNVSKTLEDRMTEAYRMGYNCGIVIHPEIDAIQGEVRMPRELTDHQRSMICSAATKQAKEMDLSVVRLMFTAFLPDSDGGFSRRLDPVISDPIFDSKAPNASNLKIVRMDRTAGCVTGGEEVYLLCDKVQKDDIQVRFYEDDEAGLTWEAFGDFSPTDVHRQFAIVFKTPKYRDLNLQKPTSVFVQLKRKSDNETSEPKPFTYHPQIIDKEEVQRKRQKTLPNFQDYSGQGGAGGMYRAPGGGGSATGGGPGSGGGGYFQGYSTYNNYGTGYSAGFSPGMSGGGAGVKHGECVCLSARSIPFNFRIGMKLNRVPSTQLHREERRTAVMTATWAMTPVSFALMPMGYITLIWHSFSSSTCQSGLVLCFSSGLHLGVIHSQTDAVRSLAQVLSALPGEEVLNMRNDLYQTPLHLAVITQQKEAAEALVLAGADVTLSDRHGNTALHLATQQKEGGMVGFLLRHREVVELVDLPNTAGFCSLHLAVLANSLCSLRDLLVSGGSVEVQERSCGRTALHLATELDNVSLAGCLLLEGNANVDCCTYNGSSPLHIAAGRGSVKLTALLMAAGANPHKENLEPLFFRDDDCCVDEEEEQDEGYIPGMTPLNMAATPEVLEILNGKEYKPETTIPVFIPPQGDMRSLASDTKQALCQALECQGGSWESLANTLGLGILNSAFRLSPSPASTLLDSYEVSGGMVKDLLEGLRTVGNSTALTVLQGALCETEQAPLAPQSTTELLGKLKKDSASSSMYNIYIYIYIYIYIYIYTSIPYKI
;
A
#
# COMPACT_ATOMS: atom_id res chain seq x y z
N GLY A 1 -23.56 60.18 73.05
CA GLY A 1 -24.13 60.47 71.73
C GLY A 1 -23.16 59.96 70.68
N THR A 2 -23.50 58.90 69.95
CA THR A 2 -24.33 58.88 68.72
C THR A 2 -23.49 59.14 67.47
N GLN A 3 -23.23 58.09 66.70
CA GLN A 3 -23.62 57.97 65.28
C GLN A 3 -23.35 56.52 64.83
N THR A 4 -24.36 55.66 64.76
CA THR A 4 -25.35 55.44 63.67
C THR A 4 -24.86 54.40 62.64
N ILE A 5 -25.55 53.25 62.68
CA ILE A 5 -25.54 52.11 61.77
C ILE A 5 -26.32 52.48 60.49
N VAL A 6 -25.85 52.07 59.30
CA VAL A 6 -26.70 51.56 58.20
C VAL A 6 -25.90 50.54 57.35
N PHE A 7 -26.55 49.39 57.09
CA PHE A 7 -26.15 48.26 56.25
C PHE A 7 -26.43 48.50 54.75
N GLN A 8 -25.63 47.91 53.84
CA GLN A 8 -26.20 47.16 52.69
C GLN A 8 -25.24 46.12 52.06
N SER A 9 -25.84 44.95 51.84
CA SER A 9 -25.40 43.63 51.32
C SER A 9 -24.63 43.58 50.00
N CYS A 10 -23.70 42.61 49.87
CA CYS A 10 -23.75 41.66 48.75
C CYS A 10 -23.05 40.32 49.09
N CYS A 11 -23.70 39.22 48.72
CA CYS A 11 -23.53 37.84 49.19
C CYS A 11 -22.37 37.03 48.58
N LYS A 12 -22.08 35.91 49.26
CA LYS A 12 -21.43 34.64 48.83
C LYS A 12 -19.94 34.43 49.19
N THR A 13 -19.65 34.23 50.47
CA THR A 13 -18.63 33.28 50.99
C THR A 13 -19.25 31.87 50.91
N ASN A 14 -18.73 30.81 50.30
CA ASN A 14 -17.39 30.29 50.01
C ASN A 14 -16.57 29.87 51.23
N VAL A 15 -16.32 28.55 51.28
CA VAL A 15 -15.38 27.77 52.10
C VAL A 15 -15.78 27.48 53.56
N ASN A 16 -16.50 26.37 53.76
CA ASN A 16 -16.52 25.65 55.05
C ASN A 16 -15.17 24.92 55.22
N HIS A 17 -14.20 25.60 55.83
CA HIS A 17 -13.02 24.99 56.42
C HIS A 17 -13.46 24.34 57.74
N CYS A 18 -13.65 23.02 57.77
CA CYS A 18 -13.60 22.28 59.02
C CYS A 18 -12.14 22.28 59.49
N LEU A 19 -11.85 23.12 60.48
CA LEU A 19 -10.62 23.13 61.28
C LEU A 19 -10.43 21.75 61.94
N PHE A 20 -9.60 20.90 61.35
CA PHE A 20 -8.77 19.98 62.13
C PHE A 20 -7.47 20.70 62.48
N LEU A 21 -7.18 20.77 63.77
CA LEU A 21 -5.95 21.31 64.32
C LEU A 21 -4.74 20.65 63.66
N ILE A 22 -4.02 21.39 62.82
CA ILE A 22 -2.68 21.02 62.36
C ILE A 22 -1.77 21.14 63.59
N THR A 23 -1.52 20.00 64.24
CA THR A 23 -0.43 19.87 65.21
C THR A 23 0.87 19.65 64.44
N ALA A 24 1.96 20.21 64.95
CA ALA A 24 3.22 20.38 64.23
C ALA A 24 4.01 19.08 63.90
N ASP A 25 3.50 17.88 64.20
CA ASP A 25 4.19 16.59 63.95
C ASP A 25 3.21 15.41 63.71
N GLY A 26 2.17 15.60 62.89
CA GLY A 26 1.26 14.52 62.49
C GLY A 26 1.90 13.50 61.51
N PRO A 27 1.30 12.31 61.33
CA PRO A 27 1.74 11.35 60.32
C PRO A 27 1.54 11.89 58.90
N TYR A 28 2.54 11.81 58.05
CA TYR A 28 2.47 12.30 56.66
C TYR A 28 3.12 11.31 55.69
N LEU A 29 2.68 11.35 54.43
CA LEU A 29 3.23 10.53 53.36
C LEU A 29 4.35 11.28 52.65
N GLN A 30 5.44 10.59 52.33
CA GLN A 30 6.58 11.16 51.59
C GLN A 30 7.04 10.20 50.49
N ILE A 31 7.27 10.70 49.29
CA ILE A 31 7.91 9.93 48.21
C ILE A 31 9.41 9.91 48.48
N THR A 32 9.97 8.72 48.72
CA THR A 32 11.43 8.54 48.91
C THR A 32 12.14 8.30 47.59
N GLU A 33 11.47 7.66 46.63
CA GLU A 33 11.98 7.45 45.28
C GLU A 33 10.87 7.77 44.26
N GLN A 34 11.13 8.77 43.42
CA GLN A 34 10.22 9.18 42.34
C GLN A 34 10.19 8.13 41.22
N PRO A 35 9.10 8.02 40.44
CA PRO A 35 9.09 7.21 39.22
C PRO A 35 10.01 7.83 38.17
N LYS A 36 10.56 6.98 37.30
CA LYS A 36 11.34 7.43 36.15
C LYS A 36 10.43 8.21 35.20
N GLN A 37 10.74 9.49 35.00
CA GLN A 37 9.90 10.38 34.20
C GLN A 37 9.84 9.99 32.72
N ARG A 38 10.92 9.44 32.15
CA ARG A 38 11.04 9.14 30.70
C ARG A 38 11.64 7.78 30.40
N GLY A 39 11.34 7.27 29.21
CA GLY A 39 11.83 5.97 28.73
C GLY A 39 10.97 4.78 29.18
N PHE A 40 9.89 5.00 29.93
CA PHE A 40 8.87 3.99 30.19
C PHE A 40 7.83 3.99 29.07
N ARG A 41 7.28 2.81 28.72
CA ARG A 41 6.31 2.67 27.62
C ARG A 41 4.95 2.28 28.18
N PHE A 42 3.91 3.04 27.83
CA PHE A 42 2.53 2.65 28.12
C PHE A 42 2.07 1.56 27.13
N ARG A 43 1.23 0.64 27.58
CA ARG A 43 0.89 -0.58 26.83
C ARG A 43 -0.60 -0.68 26.58
N TYR A 44 -1.01 -1.01 25.36
CA TYR A 44 -2.42 -1.34 25.10
C TYR A 44 -2.79 -2.71 25.67
N GLY A 45 -4.08 -2.95 25.92
CA GLY A 45 -4.57 -4.25 26.44
C GLY A 45 -4.22 -5.43 25.54
N CYS A 46 -4.16 -5.21 24.22
CA CYS A 46 -3.76 -6.22 23.24
C CYS A 46 -2.26 -6.57 23.25
N GLU A 47 -1.41 -5.82 23.96
CA GLU A 47 0.04 -6.10 24.06
C GLU A 47 0.39 -7.11 25.17
N GLY A 48 -0.57 -7.47 26.03
CA GLY A 48 -0.37 -8.39 27.15
C GLY A 48 0.32 -7.77 28.39
N PRO A 49 0.36 -8.51 29.53
CA PRO A 49 0.68 -7.95 30.84
C PRO A 49 2.18 -7.93 31.23
N SER A 50 3.09 -8.59 30.50
CA SER A 50 4.42 -8.98 31.02
C SER A 50 5.61 -8.06 30.65
N HIS A 51 5.37 -6.80 30.27
CA HIS A 51 6.42 -5.93 29.71
C HIS A 51 7.36 -5.20 30.70
N GLY A 52 7.36 -5.60 31.98
CA GLY A 52 8.23 -5.05 33.03
C GLY A 52 7.61 -3.83 33.76
N GLY A 53 7.95 -3.69 35.04
CA GLY A 53 7.41 -2.63 35.90
C GLY A 53 8.08 -1.27 35.71
N LEU A 54 7.36 -0.22 36.10
CA LEU A 54 7.77 1.17 36.12
C LEU A 54 9.01 1.33 37.02
N PRO A 55 10.17 1.70 36.44
CA PRO A 55 11.39 1.90 37.23
C PRO A 55 11.31 3.20 38.02
N GLY A 56 12.09 3.29 39.10
CA GLY A 56 12.32 4.53 39.83
C GLY A 56 13.35 5.42 39.15
N ALA A 57 13.42 6.68 39.59
CA ALA A 57 14.25 7.72 38.97
C ALA A 57 15.76 7.41 39.06
N SER A 58 16.20 6.73 40.11
CA SER A 58 17.58 6.29 40.32
C SER A 58 17.89 4.90 39.72
N SER A 59 16.96 4.32 38.96
CA SER A 59 17.11 2.96 38.43
C SER A 59 18.12 2.92 37.29
N GLU A 60 19.10 2.04 37.42
CA GLU A 60 20.15 1.77 36.44
C GLU A 60 20.05 0.35 35.86
N LYS A 61 20.81 0.05 34.79
CA LYS A 61 20.78 -1.27 34.12
C LYS A 61 21.14 -2.43 35.07
N ASN A 62 22.07 -2.21 35.99
CA ASN A 62 22.59 -3.24 36.90
C ASN A 62 21.98 -3.17 38.30
N ARG A 63 21.28 -2.08 38.64
CA ARG A 63 20.64 -1.86 39.94
C ARG A 63 19.25 -1.29 39.71
N LYS A 64 18.26 -2.18 39.70
CA LYS A 64 16.85 -1.78 39.55
C LYS A 64 16.33 -1.22 40.85
N SER A 65 15.74 -0.04 40.77
CA SER A 65 15.03 0.62 41.85
C SER A 65 13.64 1.02 41.35
N TYR A 66 12.73 1.31 42.28
CA TYR A 66 11.30 1.39 41.99
C TYR A 66 10.68 2.54 42.78
N PRO A 67 9.53 3.09 42.32
CA PRO A 67 8.83 4.13 43.06
C PRO A 67 8.59 3.66 44.50
N GLN A 68 8.98 4.51 45.47
CA GLN A 68 8.94 4.17 46.88
C GLN A 68 8.37 5.33 47.68
N VAL A 69 7.50 4.99 48.64
CA VAL A 69 6.89 5.94 49.57
C VAL A 69 7.14 5.50 51.01
N LYS A 70 7.24 6.48 51.90
CA LYS A 70 7.46 6.31 53.33
C LYS A 70 6.36 7.05 54.09
N ILE A 71 5.79 6.41 55.10
CA ILE A 71 4.90 7.09 56.04
C ILE A 71 5.78 7.58 57.19
N CYS A 72 5.93 8.89 57.29
CA CYS A 72 6.70 9.54 58.34
C CYS A 72 5.81 9.75 59.57
N ASN A 73 6.43 9.77 60.76
CA ASN A 73 5.76 9.97 62.05
C ASN A 73 4.63 8.96 62.36
N TYR A 74 4.72 7.75 61.80
CA TYR A 74 3.81 6.64 62.07
C TYR A 74 4.55 5.29 62.03
N GLN A 75 4.26 4.41 62.98
CA GLN A 75 4.70 3.02 62.98
C GLN A 75 3.50 2.14 63.31
N GLY A 76 3.07 1.33 62.35
CA GLY A 76 1.87 0.51 62.45
C GLY A 76 1.40 0.00 61.10
N LEU A 77 0.28 -0.72 61.08
CA LEU A 77 -0.37 -1.13 59.84
C LEU A 77 -0.88 0.11 59.10
N ALA A 78 -0.72 0.16 57.78
CA ALA A 78 -1.32 1.20 56.95
C ALA A 78 -1.63 0.64 55.56
N ARG A 79 -2.62 1.20 54.87
CA ARG A 79 -2.95 0.85 53.49
C ARG A 79 -2.60 2.01 52.57
N VAL A 80 -1.79 1.78 51.56
CA VAL A 80 -1.46 2.78 50.54
C VAL A 80 -2.15 2.43 49.25
N VAL A 81 -2.85 3.42 48.70
CA VAL A 81 -3.56 3.35 47.43
C VAL A 81 -2.85 4.23 46.42
N VAL A 82 -2.58 3.70 45.22
CA VAL A 82 -1.95 4.43 44.11
C VAL A 82 -2.94 4.56 42.98
N GLN A 83 -3.09 5.78 42.47
CA GLN A 83 -3.97 6.11 41.35
C GLN A 83 -3.25 6.94 40.29
N LEU A 84 -3.70 6.83 39.04
CA LEU A 84 -3.25 7.68 37.95
C LEU A 84 -4.09 8.94 37.85
N VAL A 85 -3.40 10.09 37.87
CA VAL A 85 -3.98 11.43 37.73
C VAL A 85 -3.33 12.20 36.58
N THR A 86 -3.99 13.27 36.15
CA THR A 86 -3.55 14.15 35.06
C THR A 86 -2.38 15.06 35.46
N ASN A 87 -1.65 15.58 34.46
CA ASN A 87 -0.59 16.57 34.64
C ASN A 87 -1.10 18.03 34.53
N SER A 88 -2.32 18.30 34.96
CA SER A 88 -2.95 19.63 34.91
C SER A 88 -2.77 20.40 36.22
N LYS A 89 -3.08 21.71 36.21
CA LYS A 89 -3.05 22.58 37.40
C LYS A 89 -3.94 22.04 38.52
N ASP A 90 -5.14 21.58 38.15
CA ASP A 90 -6.03 20.83 39.01
C ASP A 90 -5.85 19.34 38.71
N ALA A 91 -5.64 18.50 39.72
CA ALA A 91 -5.49 17.06 39.54
C ALA A 91 -6.85 16.43 39.23
N HIS A 92 -6.95 15.77 38.07
CA HIS A 92 -8.13 15.00 37.65
C HIS A 92 -7.76 13.51 37.53
N LEU A 93 -8.74 12.62 37.59
CA LEU A 93 -8.50 11.19 37.31
C LEU A 93 -8.04 11.01 35.86
N HIS A 94 -7.01 10.21 35.64
CA HIS A 94 -6.57 9.88 34.28
C HIS A 94 -7.46 8.77 33.66
N ALA A 95 -7.49 8.60 32.35
CA ALA A 95 -8.21 7.47 31.75
C ALA A 95 -7.42 6.15 31.81
N HIS A 96 -6.09 6.23 31.76
CA HIS A 96 -5.19 5.07 31.89
C HIS A 96 -5.34 4.35 33.23
N SER A 97 -5.01 3.07 33.23
CA SER A 97 -5.17 2.19 34.39
C SER A 97 -3.82 1.64 34.86
N LEU A 98 -3.63 1.50 36.17
CA LEU A 98 -2.49 0.78 36.73
C LEU A 98 -2.75 -0.73 36.63
N VAL A 99 -1.76 -1.46 36.15
CA VAL A 99 -1.79 -2.93 36.06
C VAL A 99 -0.58 -3.51 36.79
N GLY A 100 -0.70 -4.70 37.36
CA GLY A 100 0.36 -5.29 38.19
C GLY A 100 -0.20 -6.29 39.19
N LYS A 101 0.69 -6.97 39.92
CA LYS A 101 0.31 -8.03 40.88
C LYS A 101 -0.60 -7.56 42.02
N GLN A 102 -0.53 -6.27 42.36
CA GLN A 102 -1.27 -5.63 43.45
C GLN A 102 -2.26 -4.57 42.93
N CYS A 103 -2.64 -4.67 41.65
CA CYS A 103 -3.53 -3.73 40.99
C CYS A 103 -4.87 -4.38 40.70
N ASP A 104 -5.95 -3.72 41.10
CA ASP A 104 -7.33 -4.10 40.76
C ASP A 104 -8.05 -2.88 40.17
N LYS A 105 -8.80 -3.08 39.08
CA LYS A 105 -9.58 -2.04 38.37
C LYS A 105 -8.84 -0.71 38.14
N GLY A 106 -7.54 -0.79 37.85
CA GLY A 106 -6.72 0.40 37.54
C GLY A 106 -6.21 1.18 38.76
N ILE A 107 -6.30 0.60 39.96
CA ILE A 107 -5.81 1.15 41.23
C ILE A 107 -4.85 0.13 41.86
N CYS A 108 -3.72 0.57 42.40
CA CYS A 108 -2.84 -0.30 43.17
C CYS A 108 -3.12 -0.15 44.66
N ILE A 109 -3.32 -1.26 45.38
CA ILE A 109 -3.56 -1.26 46.82
C ILE A 109 -2.50 -2.14 47.48
N THR A 110 -1.79 -1.60 48.47
CA THR A 110 -0.73 -2.33 49.19
C THR A 110 -0.77 -2.02 50.67
N ASP A 111 -0.70 -3.06 51.48
CA ASP A 111 -0.71 -2.95 52.94
C ASP A 111 0.72 -2.95 53.49
N LEU A 112 1.03 -1.92 54.27
CA LEU A 112 2.28 -1.76 55.02
C LEU A 112 2.22 -2.62 56.28
N GLN A 113 3.24 -3.46 56.46
CA GLN A 113 3.41 -4.26 57.66
C GLN A 113 4.01 -3.41 58.79
N PRO A 114 3.76 -3.73 60.09
CA PRO A 114 4.19 -2.89 61.21
C PRO A 114 5.71 -2.74 61.37
N LYS A 115 6.48 -3.62 60.74
CA LYS A 115 7.96 -3.64 60.80
C LYS A 115 8.59 -2.74 59.74
N ASP A 116 7.85 -2.39 58.70
CA ASP A 116 8.34 -1.64 57.57
C ASP A 116 7.85 -0.18 57.68
N SER A 117 8.73 0.78 57.35
CA SER A 117 8.35 2.20 57.28
C SER A 117 8.11 2.69 55.86
N SER A 118 8.46 1.89 54.86
CA SER A 118 8.42 2.25 53.44
C SER A 118 7.87 1.14 52.56
N ILE A 119 7.15 1.50 51.51
CA ILE A 119 6.57 0.59 50.51
C ILE A 119 7.19 0.89 49.15
N SER A 120 7.65 -0.15 48.45
CA SER A 120 8.14 -0.07 47.07
C SER A 120 7.17 -0.73 46.09
N PHE A 121 7.07 -0.19 44.87
CA PHE A 121 6.13 -0.68 43.86
C PHE A 121 6.83 -1.24 42.59
N PRO A 122 7.35 -2.48 42.61
CA PRO A 122 8.23 -3.00 41.56
C PRO A 122 7.55 -3.46 40.25
N ASN A 123 6.25 -3.74 40.27
CA ASN A 123 5.53 -4.36 39.14
C ASN A 123 4.37 -3.49 38.65
N LEU A 124 4.51 -2.16 38.71
CA LEU A 124 3.50 -1.24 38.18
C LEU A 124 3.65 -1.09 36.66
N GLY A 125 2.62 -1.45 35.92
CA GLY A 125 2.45 -1.12 34.51
C GLY A 125 1.39 -0.04 34.32
N ILE A 126 1.45 0.67 33.20
CA ILE A 126 0.44 1.65 32.80
C ILE A 126 -0.24 1.14 31.52
N LEU A 127 -1.53 0.82 31.66
CA LEU A 127 -2.41 0.41 30.57
C LEU A 127 -2.92 1.65 29.82
N HIS A 128 -2.51 1.76 28.57
CA HIS A 128 -2.92 2.80 27.65
C HIS A 128 -4.33 2.51 27.12
N VAL A 129 -5.24 3.48 27.28
CA VAL A 129 -6.61 3.41 26.79
C VAL A 129 -6.69 3.99 25.38
N THR A 130 -7.53 3.42 24.52
CA THR A 130 -7.70 3.94 23.16
C THR A 130 -8.49 5.26 23.19
N LYS A 131 -8.19 6.17 22.25
CA LYS A 131 -8.85 7.50 22.19
C LYS A 131 -10.38 7.40 22.11
N LYS A 132 -10.91 6.34 21.50
CA LYS A 132 -12.36 6.09 21.38
C LYS A 132 -13.02 5.77 22.74
N ASN A 133 -12.28 5.13 23.65
CA ASN A 133 -12.82 4.61 24.91
C ASN A 133 -12.58 5.54 26.11
N VAL A 134 -11.81 6.63 25.94
CA VAL A 134 -11.42 7.55 27.03
C VAL A 134 -12.62 8.02 27.87
N SER A 135 -13.71 8.46 27.22
CA SER A 135 -14.88 9.00 27.92
C SER A 135 -15.55 7.94 28.80
N LYS A 136 -15.79 6.74 28.26
CA LYS A 136 -16.44 5.63 28.97
C LYS A 136 -15.56 5.14 30.13
N THR A 137 -14.28 4.91 29.86
CA THR A 137 -13.35 4.45 30.90
C THR A 137 -13.19 5.49 32.01
N LEU A 138 -13.18 6.78 31.68
CA LEU A 138 -13.10 7.84 32.70
C LEU A 138 -14.37 7.90 33.56
N GLU A 139 -15.55 7.72 32.98
CA GLU A 139 -16.83 7.62 33.70
C GLU A 139 -16.83 6.45 34.69
N ASP A 140 -16.40 5.27 34.25
CA ASP A 140 -16.30 4.08 35.11
C ASP A 140 -15.32 4.32 36.28
N ARG A 141 -14.16 4.94 36.00
CA ARG A 141 -13.17 5.26 37.04
C ARG A 141 -13.66 6.31 38.04
N MET A 142 -14.35 7.35 37.59
CA MET A 142 -14.95 8.35 38.49
C MET A 142 -16.04 7.75 39.37
N THR A 143 -16.86 6.88 38.80
CA THR A 143 -17.92 6.15 39.51
C THR A 143 -17.33 5.27 40.60
N GLU A 144 -16.29 4.50 40.28
CA GLU A 144 -15.63 3.63 41.24
C GLU A 144 -14.89 4.41 42.34
N ALA A 145 -14.22 5.51 41.97
CA ALA A 145 -13.55 6.39 42.94
C ALA A 145 -14.54 7.00 43.93
N TYR A 146 -15.73 7.40 43.46
CA TYR A 146 -16.80 7.89 44.31
C TYR A 146 -17.38 6.78 45.21
N ARG A 147 -17.62 5.59 44.63
CA ARG A 147 -18.15 4.42 45.36
C ARG A 147 -17.23 4.00 46.50
N MET A 148 -15.91 4.00 46.27
CA MET A 148 -14.88 3.59 47.24
C MET A 148 -14.38 4.72 48.14
N GLY A 149 -14.78 5.98 47.92
CA GLY A 149 -14.31 7.13 48.70
C GLY A 149 -12.84 7.51 48.43
N TYR A 150 -12.30 7.14 47.26
CA TYR A 150 -10.93 7.46 46.86
C TYR A 150 -10.83 8.75 46.02
N ASN A 151 -11.84 9.61 46.08
CA ASN A 151 -11.91 10.89 45.36
C ASN A 151 -11.25 12.07 46.11
N CYS A 152 -10.46 11.81 47.16
CA CYS A 152 -9.81 12.85 47.95
C CYS A 152 -8.60 13.44 47.21
N GLY A 153 -8.60 14.76 46.97
CA GLY A 153 -7.47 15.46 46.32
C GLY A 153 -7.54 15.46 44.79
N ILE A 154 -8.65 14.99 44.23
CA ILE A 154 -8.96 15.02 42.79
C ILE A 154 -10.24 15.82 42.60
N VAL A 155 -10.29 16.64 41.56
CA VAL A 155 -11.50 17.39 41.18
C VAL A 155 -12.33 16.54 40.21
N ILE A 156 -13.54 16.13 40.59
CA ILE A 156 -14.47 15.46 39.67
C ILE A 156 -15.56 16.45 39.26
N HIS A 157 -16.31 16.95 40.24
CA HIS A 157 -17.32 17.98 40.05
C HIS A 157 -17.57 18.66 41.41
N PRO A 158 -17.70 19.99 41.50
CA PRO A 158 -17.80 20.71 42.77
C PRO A 158 -18.88 20.18 43.75
N GLU A 159 -20.00 19.70 43.22
CA GLU A 159 -21.11 19.13 44.02
C GLU A 159 -20.89 17.67 44.45
N ILE A 160 -20.09 16.91 43.69
CA ILE A 160 -19.65 15.55 44.06
C ILE A 160 -18.52 15.62 45.08
N ASP A 161 -17.61 16.58 44.89
CA ASP A 161 -16.43 16.81 45.73
C ASP A 161 -16.80 17.37 47.12
N ALA A 162 -17.97 18.02 47.24
CA ALA A 162 -18.53 18.51 48.50
C ALA A 162 -18.94 17.37 49.47
N ILE A 163 -19.15 16.15 48.95
CA ILE A 163 -19.60 14.99 49.72
C ILE A 163 -18.41 14.05 49.97
N GLN A 164 -17.45 14.48 50.81
CA GLN A 164 -16.35 13.61 51.23
C GLN A 164 -16.90 12.49 52.14
N GLY A 165 -16.65 11.24 51.77
CA GLY A 165 -17.20 10.07 52.45
C GLY A 165 -16.22 9.27 53.28
N GLU A 166 -16.74 8.59 54.28
CA GLU A 166 -16.04 7.52 54.99
C GLU A 166 -15.76 6.35 54.04
N VAL A 167 -14.52 5.90 53.98
CA VAL A 167 -13.96 4.88 53.06
C VAL A 167 -14.56 3.48 53.28
N ARG A 168 -15.39 3.28 54.31
CA ARG A 168 -15.80 1.96 54.80
C ARG A 168 -16.98 1.33 54.06
N MET A 169 -17.86 2.11 53.41
CA MET A 169 -19.09 1.58 52.79
C MET A 169 -19.20 1.98 51.31
N PRO A 170 -19.33 0.99 50.39
CA PRO A 170 -19.62 1.26 48.99
C PRO A 170 -20.87 2.13 48.87
N ARG A 171 -20.72 3.35 48.34
CA ARG A 171 -21.85 4.25 48.16
C ARG A 171 -22.66 3.87 46.93
N GLU A 172 -23.97 3.81 47.08
CA GLU A 172 -24.88 3.77 45.94
C GLU A 172 -24.97 5.17 45.32
N LEU A 173 -24.85 5.24 43.99
CA LEU A 173 -25.00 6.49 43.26
C LEU A 173 -26.46 6.71 42.90
N THR A 174 -26.95 7.92 43.19
CA THR A 174 -28.23 8.38 42.63
C THR A 174 -28.11 8.65 41.12
N ASP A 175 -29.22 8.56 40.40
CA ASP A 175 -29.24 8.83 38.95
C ASP A 175 -28.74 10.24 38.60
N HIS A 176 -29.02 11.22 39.46
CA HIS A 176 -28.52 12.58 39.32
C HIS A 176 -26.99 12.66 39.42
N GLN A 177 -26.40 11.98 40.42
CA GLN A 177 -24.94 11.91 40.58
C GLN A 177 -24.26 11.19 39.42
N ARG A 178 -24.87 10.11 38.90
CA ARG A 178 -24.38 9.39 37.71
C ARG A 178 -24.37 10.30 36.48
N SER A 179 -25.43 11.07 36.26
CA SER A 179 -25.52 12.03 35.16
C SER A 179 -24.45 13.13 35.26
N MET A 180 -24.19 13.66 36.46
CA MET A 180 -23.12 14.63 36.67
C MET A 180 -21.73 14.06 36.41
N ILE A 181 -21.46 12.83 36.85
CA ILE A 181 -20.20 12.14 36.58
C ILE A 181 -20.01 11.91 35.08
N CYS A 182 -21.05 11.44 34.36
CA CYS A 182 -21.01 11.24 32.91
C CYS A 182 -20.71 12.55 32.16
N SER A 183 -21.35 13.64 32.57
CA SER A 183 -21.09 14.98 32.01
C SER A 183 -19.66 15.46 32.28
N ALA A 184 -19.18 15.31 33.52
CA ALA A 184 -17.80 15.67 33.90
C ALA A 184 -16.76 14.83 33.13
N ALA A 185 -16.98 13.51 33.01
CA ALA A 185 -16.12 12.61 32.26
C ALA A 185 -16.03 13.02 30.78
N THR A 186 -17.17 13.34 30.15
CA THR A 186 -17.20 13.78 28.74
C THR A 186 -16.44 15.09 28.52
N LYS A 187 -16.51 16.02 29.48
CA LYS A 187 -15.77 17.29 29.41
C LYS A 187 -14.27 17.08 29.61
N GLN A 188 -13.89 16.38 30.67
CA GLN A 188 -12.48 16.13 31.01
C GLN A 188 -11.78 15.23 29.98
N ALA A 189 -12.51 14.30 29.34
CA ALA A 189 -11.97 13.45 28.27
C ALA A 189 -11.49 14.22 27.03
N LYS A 190 -12.05 15.41 26.76
CA LYS A 190 -11.64 16.24 25.61
C LYS A 190 -10.29 16.93 25.80
N GLU A 191 -9.96 17.27 27.04
CA GLU A 191 -8.74 17.99 27.43
C GLU A 191 -7.63 17.03 27.93
N MET A 192 -7.93 15.72 28.01
CA MET A 192 -7.05 14.69 28.52
C MET A 192 -5.83 14.45 27.61
N ASP A 193 -4.63 14.55 28.17
CA ASP A 193 -3.39 14.19 27.50
C ASP A 193 -3.02 12.72 27.78
N LEU A 194 -3.15 11.87 26.78
CA LEU A 194 -2.83 10.43 26.89
C LEU A 194 -1.31 10.15 26.90
N SER A 195 -0.46 11.15 26.64
CA SER A 195 0.99 10.97 26.59
C SER A 195 1.68 11.12 27.95
N VAL A 196 0.99 11.64 28.97
CA VAL A 196 1.57 11.94 30.28
C VAL A 196 0.62 11.58 31.41
N VAL A 197 1.17 10.99 32.48
CA VAL A 197 0.41 10.65 33.70
C VAL A 197 1.22 11.01 34.95
N ARG A 198 0.56 11.13 36.10
CA ARG A 198 1.22 11.21 37.41
C ARG A 198 0.67 10.12 38.34
N LEU A 199 1.48 9.65 39.28
CA LEU A 199 1.04 8.76 40.34
C LEU A 199 0.60 9.60 41.54
N MET A 200 -0.57 9.30 42.08
CA MET A 200 -1.06 9.86 43.31
C MET A 200 -1.08 8.78 44.37
N PHE A 201 -0.39 9.02 45.49
CA PHE A 201 -0.32 8.10 46.62
C PHE A 201 -1.18 8.63 47.76
N THR A 202 -2.06 7.78 48.27
CA THR A 202 -2.94 8.09 49.41
C THR A 202 -2.79 7.01 50.46
N ALA A 203 -2.45 7.40 51.68
CA ALA A 203 -2.30 6.47 52.81
C ALA A 203 -3.52 6.50 53.73
N PHE A 204 -3.94 5.33 54.18
CA PHE A 204 -5.04 5.12 55.12
C PHE A 204 -4.52 4.38 56.35
N LEU A 205 -4.69 4.97 57.53
CA LEU A 205 -4.34 4.39 58.81
C LEU A 205 -5.55 3.64 59.39
N PRO A 206 -5.32 2.55 60.14
CA PRO A 206 -6.35 1.81 60.83
C PRO A 206 -6.99 2.68 61.91
N ASP A 207 -8.27 2.47 62.10
CA ASP A 207 -9.08 3.08 63.15
C ASP A 207 -9.40 2.05 64.24
N SER A 208 -10.17 2.42 65.25
CA SER A 208 -10.44 1.63 66.46
C SER A 208 -11.03 0.24 66.18
N ASP A 209 -11.74 0.07 65.06
CA ASP A 209 -12.33 -1.22 64.64
C ASP A 209 -11.42 -2.04 63.70
N GLY A 210 -10.15 -1.64 63.52
CA GLY A 210 -9.20 -2.33 62.63
C GLY A 210 -9.36 -2.03 61.13
N GLY A 211 -10.42 -1.33 60.72
CA GLY A 211 -10.62 -0.87 59.34
C GLY A 211 -9.79 0.38 59.02
N PHE A 212 -9.27 0.47 57.79
CA PHE A 212 -8.49 1.62 57.29
C PHE A 212 -9.40 2.79 56.87
N SER A 213 -9.69 3.72 57.78
CA SER A 213 -10.56 4.89 57.51
C SER A 213 -9.85 6.25 57.65
N ARG A 214 -8.74 6.33 58.41
CA ARG A 214 -8.05 7.60 58.67
C ARG A 214 -7.09 7.93 57.53
N ARG A 215 -7.50 8.81 56.61
CA ARG A 215 -6.68 9.23 55.46
C ARG A 215 -5.60 10.24 55.84
N LEU A 216 -4.45 10.16 55.17
CA LEU A 216 -3.42 11.21 55.14
C LEU A 216 -3.56 12.06 53.87
N ASP A 217 -2.90 13.22 53.86
CA ASP A 217 -2.86 14.08 52.67
C ASP A 217 -2.18 13.35 51.51
N PRO A 218 -2.81 13.36 50.31
CA PRO A 218 -2.27 12.65 49.16
C PRO A 218 -1.04 13.36 48.59
N VAL A 219 -0.11 12.58 48.07
CA VAL A 219 1.13 13.08 47.46
C VAL A 219 1.21 12.66 46.00
N ILE A 220 1.49 13.61 45.11
CA ILE A 220 1.56 13.39 43.67
C ILE A 220 3.03 13.32 43.22
N SER A 221 3.37 12.29 42.44
CA SER A 221 4.69 12.07 41.88
C SER A 221 5.04 13.05 40.78
N ASP A 222 6.28 12.99 40.29
CA ASP A 222 6.66 13.62 39.04
C ASP A 222 5.88 13.05 37.83
N PRO A 223 5.75 13.82 36.73
CA PRO A 223 5.12 13.35 35.51
C PRO A 223 5.91 12.22 34.84
N ILE A 224 5.18 11.21 34.41
CA ILE A 224 5.66 10.05 33.65
C ILE A 224 5.17 10.23 32.23
N PHE A 225 6.10 10.31 31.29
CA PHE A 225 5.82 10.46 29.87
C PHE A 225 5.94 9.14 29.13
N ASP A 226 5.02 8.89 28.21
CA ASP A 226 5.06 7.72 27.34
C ASP A 226 6.20 7.84 26.33
N SER A 227 7.16 6.91 26.38
CA SER A 227 8.25 6.82 25.41
C SER A 227 7.80 6.54 23.97
N LYS A 228 6.56 6.07 23.76
CA LYS A 228 5.96 5.93 22.41
C LYS A 228 5.32 7.21 21.90
N ALA A 229 5.05 8.19 22.77
CA ALA A 229 4.54 9.48 22.35
C ALA A 229 5.62 10.26 21.58
N PRO A 230 5.28 10.92 20.46
CA PRO A 230 6.26 11.58 19.60
C PRO A 230 6.90 12.83 20.24
N ASN A 231 6.20 13.47 21.18
CA ASN A 231 6.64 14.62 21.96
C ASN A 231 7.44 14.25 23.22
N ALA A 232 7.50 12.96 23.59
CA ALA A 232 8.24 12.47 24.75
C ALA A 232 9.11 11.24 24.47
N SER A 233 9.34 10.96 23.18
CA SER A 233 10.26 9.91 22.75
C SER A 233 11.67 10.20 23.26
N ASN A 234 12.37 9.17 23.71
CA ASN A 234 13.74 9.32 24.15
C ASN A 234 14.62 9.70 22.93
N LEU A 235 15.39 10.78 23.06
CA LEU A 235 16.28 11.23 22.01
C LEU A 235 17.57 10.39 22.02
N LYS A 236 17.94 9.86 20.85
CA LYS A 236 19.18 9.08 20.73
C LYS A 236 19.80 9.25 19.36
N ILE A 237 21.09 9.55 19.36
CA ILE A 237 21.92 9.47 18.15
C ILE A 237 22.34 8.02 17.96
N VAL A 238 21.84 7.37 16.91
CA VAL A 238 22.18 5.99 16.59
C VAL A 238 23.55 5.96 15.93
N ARG A 239 23.73 6.72 14.84
CA ARG A 239 24.97 6.74 14.05
C ARG A 239 25.14 8.08 13.35
N MET A 240 26.39 8.47 13.10
CA MET A 240 26.77 9.62 12.28
C MET A 240 27.70 9.13 11.19
N ASP A 241 27.61 9.70 9.98
CA ASP A 241 28.52 9.38 8.87
C ASP A 241 29.90 10.01 9.06
N ARG A 242 29.95 11.21 9.63
CA ARG A 242 31.16 11.98 9.96
C ARG A 242 31.19 12.28 11.45
N THR A 243 32.30 11.96 12.09
CA THR A 243 32.58 12.27 13.50
C THR A 243 33.72 13.28 13.66
N ALA A 244 34.12 13.92 12.55
CA ALA A 244 35.10 14.99 12.52
C ALA A 244 34.82 15.94 11.34
N GLY A 245 35.27 17.19 11.44
CA GLY A 245 35.14 18.19 10.38
C GLY A 245 35.99 19.44 10.60
N CYS A 246 36.04 20.33 9.62
CA CYS A 246 36.85 21.54 9.67
C CYS A 246 36.30 22.59 10.65
N VAL A 247 37.18 23.32 11.34
CA VAL A 247 36.82 24.44 12.24
C VAL A 247 35.98 25.54 11.57
N THR A 248 36.08 25.69 10.25
CA THR A 248 35.27 26.65 9.48
C THR A 248 33.79 26.28 9.40
N GLY A 249 33.41 25.05 9.74
CA GLY A 249 32.07 24.52 9.60
C GLY A 249 31.60 24.44 8.14
N GLY A 250 30.30 24.19 7.96
CA GLY A 250 29.64 24.11 6.65
C GLY A 250 29.67 22.74 5.97
N GLU A 251 30.24 21.72 6.62
CA GLU A 251 30.26 20.35 6.09
C GLU A 251 28.93 19.65 6.33
N GLU A 252 28.43 18.94 5.33
CA GLU A 252 27.19 18.16 5.43
C GLU A 252 27.44 16.84 6.16
N VAL A 253 26.60 16.58 7.17
CA VAL A 253 26.65 15.40 8.04
C VAL A 253 25.29 14.72 8.02
N TYR A 254 25.30 13.41 7.87
CA TYR A 254 24.13 12.54 7.93
C TYR A 254 24.08 11.88 9.31
N LEU A 255 23.06 12.25 10.08
CA LEU A 255 22.84 11.75 11.43
C LEU A 255 21.60 10.86 11.45
N LEU A 256 21.78 9.60 11.81
CA LEU A 256 20.71 8.64 12.07
C LEU A 256 20.33 8.70 13.56
N CYS A 257 19.04 8.86 13.83
CA CYS A 257 18.50 9.01 15.18
C CYS A 257 17.23 8.18 15.37
N ASP A 258 16.84 8.02 16.63
CA ASP A 258 15.49 7.55 16.97
C ASP A 258 14.44 8.59 16.56
N LYS A 259 13.15 8.25 16.68
CA LYS A 259 12.04 9.05 16.17
C LYS A 259 12.04 10.49 16.72
N VAL A 260 12.21 11.47 15.83
CA VAL A 260 12.17 12.91 16.11
C VAL A 260 11.06 13.66 15.35
N GLN A 261 10.65 14.82 15.86
CA GLN A 261 9.74 15.73 15.16
C GLN A 261 10.53 16.80 14.41
N LYS A 262 10.24 17.00 13.12
CA LYS A 262 11.02 17.90 12.25
C LYS A 262 11.05 19.37 12.71
N ASP A 263 9.96 19.84 13.33
CA ASP A 263 9.82 21.24 13.73
C ASP A 263 10.42 21.51 15.14
N ASP A 264 10.54 20.44 15.95
CA ASP A 264 10.87 20.47 17.37
C ASP A 264 12.22 19.79 17.69
N ILE A 265 13.17 19.83 16.76
CA ILE A 265 14.49 19.22 16.94
C ILE A 265 15.62 20.17 16.56
N GLN A 266 16.75 20.06 17.27
CA GLN A 266 18.01 20.75 17.01
C GLN A 266 19.19 19.80 17.27
N VAL A 267 20.29 20.04 16.57
CA VAL A 267 21.57 19.36 16.81
C VAL A 267 22.49 20.35 17.53
N ARG A 268 22.81 20.08 18.80
CA ARG A 268 23.64 20.95 19.65
C ARG A 268 25.06 20.41 19.72
N PHE A 269 26.03 21.24 19.37
CA PHE A 269 27.46 21.06 19.59
C PHE A 269 27.84 21.84 20.84
N TYR A 270 28.59 21.23 21.75
CA TYR A 270 29.06 21.93 22.95
C TYR A 270 30.39 21.39 23.46
N GLU A 271 31.10 22.22 24.20
CA GLU A 271 32.36 21.91 24.88
C GLU A 271 32.33 22.58 26.25
N ASP A 272 32.64 21.83 27.30
CA ASP A 272 32.69 22.33 28.67
C ASP A 272 34.17 22.61 29.02
N ASP A 273 34.53 23.88 29.26
CA ASP A 273 35.87 24.23 29.72
C ASP A 273 36.03 24.03 31.24
N GLU A 274 37.27 23.78 31.71
CA GLU A 274 37.61 23.65 33.14
C GLU A 274 37.26 24.90 33.99
N ALA A 275 37.04 26.05 33.34
CA ALA A 275 36.63 27.31 33.95
C ALA A 275 35.10 27.50 34.05
N GLY A 276 34.30 26.52 33.62
CA GLY A 276 32.83 26.56 33.68
C GLY A 276 32.15 27.37 32.58
N LEU A 277 32.89 27.79 31.54
CA LEU A 277 32.32 28.37 30.32
C LEU A 277 32.01 27.24 29.33
N THR A 278 30.73 27.11 28.95
CA THR A 278 30.30 26.13 27.95
C THR A 278 30.14 26.82 26.60
N TRP A 279 30.98 26.46 25.61
CA TRP A 279 30.71 26.86 24.23
C TRP A 279 29.54 26.04 23.71
N GLU A 280 28.56 26.67 23.06
CA GLU A 280 27.50 25.96 22.35
C GLU A 280 27.24 26.55 20.96
N ALA A 281 26.97 25.67 20.01
CA ALA A 281 26.56 26.02 18.66
C ALA A 281 25.57 25.00 18.11
N PHE A 282 24.79 25.37 17.10
CA PHE A 282 23.76 24.52 16.52
C PHE A 282 24.08 24.16 15.07
N GLY A 283 23.85 22.90 14.70
CA GLY A 283 23.88 22.47 13.31
C GLY A 283 22.82 23.19 12.49
N ASP A 284 23.18 23.58 11.28
CA ASP A 284 22.30 24.31 10.36
C ASP A 284 21.52 23.33 9.47
N PHE A 285 20.19 23.34 9.57
CA PHE A 285 19.29 22.52 8.77
C PHE A 285 17.86 23.06 8.81
N SER A 286 17.09 22.75 7.78
CA SER A 286 15.67 23.07 7.64
C SER A 286 14.80 21.86 8.06
N PRO A 287 13.54 22.04 8.46
CA PRO A 287 12.61 20.92 8.70
C PRO A 287 12.46 19.96 7.50
N THR A 288 12.78 20.40 6.28
CA THR A 288 12.83 19.56 5.07
C THR A 288 13.95 18.53 5.08
N ASP A 289 15.02 18.80 5.81
CA ASP A 289 16.23 17.98 5.86
C ASP A 289 16.11 16.85 6.90
N VAL A 290 15.01 16.83 7.65
CA VAL A 290 14.63 15.74 8.55
C VAL A 290 13.90 14.67 7.75
N HIS A 291 14.62 13.62 7.38
CA HIS A 291 14.10 12.53 6.55
C HIS A 291 13.29 11.53 7.39
N ARG A 292 11.98 11.51 7.14
CA ARG A 292 11.01 10.53 7.70
C ARG A 292 11.14 10.33 9.22
N GLN A 293 11.49 11.36 9.99
CA GLN A 293 11.64 11.33 11.46
C GLN A 293 12.82 10.52 12.02
N PHE A 294 13.66 9.90 11.18
CA PHE A 294 14.73 8.99 11.65
C PHE A 294 16.13 9.39 11.19
N ALA A 295 16.24 10.38 10.31
CA ALA A 295 17.53 10.92 9.89
C ALA A 295 17.45 12.43 9.76
N ILE A 296 18.58 13.09 10.02
CA ILE A 296 18.76 14.53 9.90
C ILE A 296 20.00 14.75 9.06
N VAL A 297 19.85 15.49 7.96
CA VAL A 297 20.98 16.03 7.20
C VAL A 297 21.19 17.46 7.67
N PHE A 298 22.37 17.78 8.16
CA PHE A 298 22.67 19.13 8.66
C PHE A 298 24.09 19.55 8.32
N LYS A 299 24.36 20.86 8.39
CA LYS A 299 25.70 21.43 8.22
C LYS A 299 26.34 21.75 9.56
N THR A 300 27.59 21.34 9.75
CA THR A 300 28.32 21.57 11.01
C THR A 300 28.49 23.07 11.30
N PRO A 301 28.29 23.52 12.55
CA PRO A 301 28.55 24.91 12.91
C PRO A 301 30.04 25.26 12.85
N LYS A 302 30.34 26.56 12.84
CA LYS A 302 31.71 27.08 12.98
C LYS A 302 32.19 26.89 14.42
N TYR A 303 33.43 26.45 14.60
CA TYR A 303 34.03 26.39 15.93
C TYR A 303 34.38 27.80 16.44
N ARG A 304 34.43 27.99 17.78
CA ARG A 304 34.71 29.30 18.41
C ARG A 304 36.01 29.93 17.90
N ASP A 305 37.06 29.11 17.77
CA ASP A 305 38.39 29.55 17.36
C ASP A 305 38.75 28.97 16.00
N LEU A 306 38.74 29.83 14.97
CA LEU A 306 39.07 29.43 13.59
C LEU A 306 40.57 29.17 13.38
N ASN A 307 41.43 29.68 14.26
CA ASN A 307 42.89 29.54 14.19
C ASN A 307 43.40 28.39 15.07
N LEU A 308 42.70 27.26 15.03
CA LEU A 308 43.05 26.08 15.79
C LEU A 308 44.40 25.50 15.30
N GLN A 309 45.26 25.06 16.23
CA GLN A 309 46.57 24.46 15.89
C GLN A 309 46.57 22.92 16.06
N LYS A 310 45.69 22.40 16.92
CA LYS A 310 45.55 20.98 17.23
C LYS A 310 44.08 20.58 17.13
N PRO A 311 43.74 19.35 16.75
CA PRO A 311 42.35 18.92 16.73
C PRO A 311 41.75 18.96 18.14
N THR A 312 40.51 19.46 18.25
CA THR A 312 39.78 19.59 19.51
C THR A 312 38.50 18.77 19.45
N SER A 313 38.24 17.99 20.50
CA SER A 313 37.05 17.15 20.61
C SER A 313 35.94 17.88 21.37
N VAL A 314 34.79 18.00 20.73
CA VAL A 314 33.55 18.54 21.28
C VAL A 314 32.49 17.45 21.37
N PHE A 315 31.35 17.74 22.00
CA PHE A 315 30.21 16.84 22.07
C PHE A 315 29.05 17.29 21.18
N VAL A 316 28.36 16.32 20.61
CA VAL A 316 27.16 16.48 19.79
C VAL A 316 26.01 15.75 20.44
N GLN A 317 24.89 16.43 20.61
CA GLN A 317 23.67 15.83 21.13
C GLN A 317 22.45 16.37 20.39
N LEU A 318 21.41 15.57 20.33
CA LEU A 318 20.09 16.04 19.91
C LEU A 318 19.47 16.80 21.07
N LYS A 319 18.78 17.90 20.75
CA LYS A 319 18.04 18.71 21.71
C LYS A 319 16.65 19.03 21.17
N ARG A 320 15.60 18.72 21.92
CA ARG A 320 14.22 19.11 21.58
C ARG A 320 14.00 20.58 21.94
N LYS A 321 13.28 21.35 21.12
CA LYS A 321 13.09 22.80 21.36
C LYS A 321 12.04 23.07 22.45
N SER A 322 11.02 22.23 22.52
CA SER A 322 9.86 22.42 23.40
C SER A 322 10.17 22.20 24.89
N ASP A 323 10.86 21.11 25.23
CA ASP A 323 11.15 20.73 26.63
C ASP A 323 12.65 20.78 26.99
N ASN A 324 13.51 21.20 26.05
CA ASN A 324 14.97 21.19 26.18
C ASN A 324 15.56 19.81 26.53
N GLU A 325 14.84 18.71 26.27
CA GLU A 325 15.37 17.37 26.48
C GLU A 325 16.55 17.09 25.54
N THR A 326 17.53 16.34 26.02
CA THR A 326 18.77 16.05 25.29
C THR A 326 19.06 14.57 25.20
N SER A 327 19.70 14.15 24.10
CA SER A 327 20.21 12.78 23.97
C SER A 327 21.53 12.58 24.71
N GLU A 328 21.94 11.32 24.88
CA GLU A 328 23.33 11.02 25.25
C GLU A 328 24.30 11.69 24.25
N PRO A 329 25.36 12.36 24.74
CA PRO A 329 26.31 13.06 23.89
C PRO A 329 27.21 12.09 23.12
N LYS A 330 27.53 12.44 21.88
CA LYS A 330 28.54 11.76 21.05
C LYS A 330 29.73 12.66 20.77
N PRO A 331 30.97 12.15 20.82
CA PRO A 331 32.15 12.94 20.53
C PRO A 331 32.22 13.29 19.03
N PHE A 332 32.66 14.51 18.74
CA PHE A 332 32.94 15.03 17.39
C PHE A 332 34.24 15.83 17.42
N THR A 333 35.12 15.67 16.44
CA THR A 333 36.45 16.30 16.46
C THR A 333 36.59 17.39 15.40
N TYR A 334 36.85 18.62 15.80
CA TYR A 334 37.20 19.71 14.89
C TYR A 334 38.68 19.67 14.54
N HIS A 335 39.02 19.76 13.25
CA HIS A 335 40.39 19.85 12.75
C HIS A 335 40.72 21.23 12.18
N PRO A 336 41.99 21.68 12.29
CA PRO A 336 42.40 22.98 11.79
C PRO A 336 42.27 23.08 10.27
N GLN A 337 42.08 24.30 9.76
CA GLN A 337 41.99 24.57 8.33
C GLN A 337 43.38 24.50 7.71
N ILE A 338 43.62 23.50 6.85
CA ILE A 338 44.86 23.42 6.06
C ILE A 338 44.74 24.43 4.91
N ILE A 339 45.23 25.65 5.13
CA ILE A 339 45.31 26.66 4.07
C ILE A 339 46.56 26.35 3.23
N ASP A 340 46.39 25.57 2.17
CA ASP A 340 47.45 25.36 1.18
C ASP A 340 47.62 26.63 0.32
N LYS A 341 48.51 27.52 0.77
CA LYS A 341 48.83 28.78 0.08
C LYS A 341 49.59 28.55 -1.25
N GLU A 342 50.16 27.37 -1.50
CA GLU A 342 51.01 27.08 -2.66
C GLU A 342 50.20 26.74 -3.93
N GLU A 343 49.14 25.93 -3.81
CA GLU A 343 48.30 25.52 -4.95
C GLU A 343 47.50 26.69 -5.56
N VAL A 344 47.07 27.63 -4.72
CA VAL A 344 46.29 28.83 -5.13
C VAL A 344 47.15 29.82 -5.91
N GLN A 345 48.42 30.00 -5.54
CA GLN A 345 49.35 30.86 -6.28
C GLN A 345 49.71 30.25 -7.63
N ARG A 346 49.85 28.92 -7.72
CA ARG A 346 50.09 28.19 -8.96
C ARG A 346 48.96 28.35 -9.98
N LYS A 347 47.70 28.40 -9.53
CA LYS A 347 46.53 28.64 -10.40
C LYS A 347 46.41 30.08 -10.88
N ARG A 348 46.93 31.07 -10.12
CA ARG A 348 46.94 32.48 -10.53
C ARG A 348 48.05 32.83 -11.54
N GLN A 349 49.05 31.97 -11.72
CA GLN A 349 50.21 32.21 -12.60
C GLN A 349 50.11 31.63 -14.02
N LYS A 350 49.03 30.92 -14.39
CA LYS A 350 48.85 30.47 -15.78
C LYS A 350 48.31 31.60 -16.67
N THR A 351 49.20 32.24 -17.42
CA THR A 351 48.86 33.13 -18.54
C THR A 351 48.26 32.35 -19.71
N LEU A 352 47.17 32.86 -20.30
CA LEU A 352 46.51 32.29 -21.49
C LEU A 352 47.42 32.38 -22.74
N PRO A 353 47.36 31.41 -23.68
CA PRO A 353 48.13 31.46 -24.91
C PRO A 353 47.52 32.44 -25.92
N ASN A 354 48.42 33.18 -26.58
CA ASN A 354 48.18 34.23 -27.56
C ASN A 354 47.64 33.64 -28.87
N PHE A 355 46.44 34.03 -29.31
CA PHE A 355 45.94 33.69 -30.64
C PHE A 355 46.32 34.83 -31.60
N GLN A 356 47.09 34.51 -32.64
CA GLN A 356 47.50 35.45 -33.69
C GLN A 356 46.30 35.83 -34.58
N ASP A 357 46.13 37.14 -34.76
CA ASP A 357 45.18 37.78 -35.66
C ASP A 357 45.44 37.44 -37.14
N TYR A 358 44.38 37.12 -37.88
CA TYR A 358 44.32 37.31 -39.34
C TYR A 358 43.31 38.41 -39.66
N SER A 359 43.85 39.47 -40.23
CA SER A 359 43.31 40.75 -40.68
C SER A 359 41.89 40.78 -41.27
N GLY A 360 41.15 41.86 -40.99
CA GLY A 360 39.98 42.23 -41.80
C GLY A 360 39.14 43.43 -41.36
N GLN A 361 39.72 44.63 -41.37
CA GLN A 361 39.08 45.85 -41.91
C GLN A 361 38.16 46.73 -41.02
N GLY A 362 38.73 47.89 -40.63
CA GLY A 362 38.06 49.20 -40.49
C GLY A 362 37.18 49.41 -39.26
N GLY A 363 37.34 50.41 -38.41
CA GLY A 363 38.07 51.68 -38.50
C GLY A 363 37.40 52.66 -37.52
N ALA A 364 38.19 53.61 -37.01
CA ALA A 364 37.81 54.79 -36.21
C ALA A 364 37.30 54.51 -34.78
N GLY A 365 37.87 55.07 -33.72
CA GLY A 365 38.92 56.07 -33.58
C GLY A 365 38.97 56.58 -32.14
N GLY A 366 40.15 57.12 -31.75
CA GLY A 366 40.43 58.00 -30.60
C GLY A 366 39.93 57.56 -29.21
N MET A 367 40.78 57.07 -28.32
CA MET A 367 41.74 57.83 -27.50
C MET A 367 41.14 58.53 -26.26
N TYR A 368 41.92 58.39 -25.17
CA TYR A 368 42.07 59.26 -23.99
C TYR A 368 41.34 58.90 -22.67
N ARG A 369 42.21 58.51 -21.71
CA ARG A 369 42.23 58.82 -20.27
C ARG A 369 41.25 58.12 -19.31
N ALA A 370 41.81 57.11 -18.63
CA ALA A 370 41.89 56.85 -17.17
C ALA A 370 41.33 57.90 -16.18
N PRO A 371 41.35 57.62 -14.86
CA PRO A 371 40.90 56.45 -14.08
C PRO A 371 40.00 56.89 -12.89
N GLY A 372 39.41 55.96 -12.13
CA GLY A 372 38.98 56.31 -10.76
C GLY A 372 37.85 55.50 -10.14
N GLY A 373 38.21 54.72 -9.11
CA GLY A 373 37.74 54.93 -7.74
C GLY A 373 36.24 54.89 -7.43
N GLY A 374 35.82 53.80 -6.81
CA GLY A 374 35.08 53.71 -5.54
C GLY A 374 33.95 54.69 -5.22
N GLY A 375 32.81 54.15 -4.80
CA GLY A 375 31.83 54.94 -4.04
C GLY A 375 30.45 54.30 -3.95
N SER A 376 30.09 53.90 -2.74
CA SER A 376 28.79 53.40 -2.32
C SER A 376 27.65 54.42 -2.41
N ALA A 377 26.44 53.87 -2.32
CA ALA A 377 25.32 54.33 -1.49
C ALA A 377 24.10 54.97 -2.17
N THR A 378 22.93 54.54 -1.66
CA THR A 378 21.59 55.17 -1.71
C THR A 378 20.91 55.21 -3.07
N GLY A 379 19.63 54.85 -3.27
CA GLY A 379 18.49 54.72 -2.38
C GLY A 379 17.30 55.38 -3.08
N GLY A 380 16.18 54.67 -3.23
CA GLY A 380 14.90 55.26 -3.68
C GLY A 380 14.11 54.42 -4.68
N GLY A 381 12.97 53.87 -4.24
CA GLY A 381 11.82 53.59 -5.12
C GLY A 381 11.12 54.90 -5.55
N PRO A 382 9.92 54.90 -6.20
CA PRO A 382 8.83 53.91 -6.06
C PRO A 382 8.02 53.53 -7.32
N GLY A 383 7.22 52.45 -7.21
CA GLY A 383 5.81 52.32 -7.60
C GLY A 383 5.30 52.54 -9.04
N SER A 384 4.75 51.47 -9.64
CA SER A 384 3.46 51.37 -10.39
C SER A 384 3.42 49.94 -11.01
N GLY A 385 2.37 49.13 -11.09
CA GLY A 385 0.91 49.29 -10.98
C GLY A 385 0.26 48.40 -12.06
N GLY A 386 -0.60 47.44 -11.66
CA GLY A 386 -1.47 46.61 -12.53
C GLY A 386 -0.88 45.24 -12.93
N GLY A 387 -1.55 44.09 -12.84
CA GLY A 387 -2.96 43.73 -12.66
C GLY A 387 -3.35 42.69 -13.73
N GLY A 388 -3.79 41.48 -13.35
CA GLY A 388 -4.50 40.57 -14.27
C GLY A 388 -4.17 39.06 -14.21
N TYR A 389 -5.00 38.32 -13.46
CA TYR A 389 -5.54 36.97 -13.71
C TYR A 389 -4.77 35.91 -14.54
N PHE A 390 -4.50 34.75 -13.91
CA PHE A 390 -4.87 33.43 -14.48
C PHE A 390 -5.00 32.36 -13.36
N GLN A 391 -6.24 31.89 -13.12
CA GLN A 391 -6.57 30.56 -12.58
C GLN A 391 -6.14 29.52 -13.63
N GLY A 392 -5.58 28.35 -13.33
CA GLY A 392 -6.06 27.33 -12.40
C GLY A 392 -6.23 26.04 -13.22
N TYR A 393 -5.54 24.96 -12.82
CA TYR A 393 -5.94 23.59 -13.18
C TYR A 393 -5.83 22.71 -11.93
N SER A 394 -6.98 22.12 -11.61
CA SER A 394 -7.26 21.27 -10.48
C SER A 394 -6.53 19.92 -10.57
N THR A 395 -5.94 19.49 -9.47
CA THR A 395 -5.54 18.09 -9.26
C THR A 395 -6.67 17.38 -8.52
N TYR A 396 -7.08 16.23 -9.06
CA TYR A 396 -8.16 15.38 -8.55
C TYR A 396 -7.86 14.83 -7.15
N ASN A 397 -8.86 14.95 -6.28
CA ASN A 397 -9.02 14.19 -5.05
C ASN A 397 -9.33 12.73 -5.40
N ASN A 398 -8.60 11.78 -4.79
CA ASN A 398 -9.04 10.39 -4.71
C ASN A 398 -9.07 9.94 -3.25
N TYR A 399 -10.23 9.40 -2.85
CA TYR A 399 -10.49 8.81 -1.56
C TYR A 399 -9.70 7.50 -1.42
N GLY A 400 -8.85 7.40 -0.40
CA GLY A 400 -8.10 6.20 -0.07
C GLY A 400 -8.40 5.74 1.35
N THR A 401 -9.31 4.79 1.46
CA THR A 401 -9.55 3.93 2.62
C THR A 401 -8.30 3.10 2.91
N GLY A 402 -7.84 3.15 4.17
CA GLY A 402 -6.65 2.44 4.62
C GLY A 402 -6.97 1.03 5.08
N TYR A 403 -6.24 0.05 4.54
CA TYR A 403 -5.93 -1.20 5.22
C TYR A 403 -4.42 -1.43 5.12
N SER A 404 -3.79 -1.49 6.29
CA SER A 404 -2.35 -1.69 6.48
C SER A 404 -2.13 -3.13 6.92
N ALA A 405 -1.55 -3.96 6.06
CA ALA A 405 -0.99 -5.26 6.45
C ALA A 405 0.54 -5.18 6.31
N GLY A 406 1.22 -5.06 7.45
CA GLY A 406 2.66 -5.21 7.54
C GLY A 406 3.00 -6.66 7.88
N PHE A 407 3.79 -7.31 7.02
CA PHE A 407 4.46 -8.57 7.37
C PHE A 407 5.95 -8.33 7.54
N SER A 408 6.43 -8.75 8.71
CA SER A 408 7.85 -8.83 9.08
C SER A 408 8.35 -10.24 8.77
N PRO A 409 9.57 -10.45 8.27
CA PRO A 409 10.15 -11.78 8.20
C PRO A 409 10.73 -12.17 9.56
N GLY A 410 10.23 -13.28 10.13
CA GLY A 410 10.80 -13.93 11.29
C GLY A 410 12.05 -14.73 10.90
N MET A 411 13.15 -14.51 11.60
CA MET A 411 14.34 -15.36 11.57
C MET A 411 14.46 -16.08 12.91
N SER A 412 14.33 -17.41 12.83
CA SER A 412 14.68 -18.38 13.86
C SER A 412 16.20 -18.44 14.03
N GLY A 413 16.69 -18.33 15.27
CA GLY A 413 18.09 -18.54 15.61
C GLY A 413 18.27 -18.74 17.11
N GLY A 414 18.18 -20.00 17.55
CA GLY A 414 18.54 -20.42 18.91
C GLY A 414 20.06 -20.32 19.13
N GLY A 415 20.44 -19.82 20.31
CA GLY A 415 21.82 -19.50 20.65
C GLY A 415 22.62 -20.61 21.34
N ALA A 416 23.93 -20.40 21.41
CA ALA A 416 24.80 -20.83 22.49
C ALA A 416 26.05 -19.93 22.49
N GLY A 417 26.37 -19.32 23.63
CA GLY A 417 27.48 -18.38 23.78
C GLY A 417 28.82 -19.04 24.08
N VAL A 418 29.89 -18.24 24.08
CA VAL A 418 30.97 -18.14 25.09
C VAL A 418 31.96 -17.05 24.63
N LYS A 419 32.63 -16.44 25.62
CA LYS A 419 33.29 -15.13 25.62
C LYS A 419 34.76 -15.13 25.15
N HIS A 420 35.22 -13.91 24.80
CA HIS A 420 36.57 -13.32 24.88
C HIS A 420 37.68 -13.78 23.90
N GLY A 421 38.33 -12.78 23.28
CA GLY A 421 39.66 -12.88 22.68
C GLY A 421 39.93 -11.80 21.63
N GLU A 422 40.89 -10.93 21.90
CA GLU A 422 41.29 -9.74 21.13
C GLU A 422 41.79 -10.05 19.70
N CYS A 423 41.60 -9.10 18.79
CA CYS A 423 42.12 -9.13 17.42
C CYS A 423 43.45 -8.37 17.36
N VAL A 424 44.55 -9.06 17.09
CA VAL A 424 45.82 -8.47 16.65
C VAL A 424 46.22 -9.09 15.32
N CYS A 425 46.61 -8.19 14.41
CA CYS A 425 47.03 -8.39 13.04
C CYS A 425 48.22 -9.36 12.91
N LEU A 426 48.30 -10.16 11.83
CA LEU A 426 49.47 -10.24 10.91
C LEU A 426 49.33 -11.33 9.83
N SER A 427 50.19 -11.17 8.84
CA SER A 427 50.25 -11.68 7.47
C SER A 427 50.58 -13.17 7.25
N ALA A 428 50.08 -13.68 6.12
CA ALA A 428 50.77 -14.46 5.07
C ALA A 428 51.41 -15.84 5.33
N ARG A 429 51.11 -16.75 4.37
CA ARG A 429 51.89 -17.88 3.79
C ARG A 429 51.82 -19.29 4.42
N SER A 430 51.21 -20.20 3.63
CA SER A 430 51.82 -21.38 2.97
C SER A 430 51.95 -22.79 3.62
N ILE A 431 51.14 -23.74 3.07
CA ILE A 431 51.43 -25.14 2.63
C ILE A 431 51.59 -26.23 3.76
N PRO A 432 51.43 -27.56 3.49
CA PRO A 432 50.26 -28.44 3.20
C PRO A 432 50.13 -29.62 4.21
N PHE A 433 49.22 -30.61 4.00
CA PHE A 433 49.58 -32.06 3.96
C PHE A 433 48.40 -32.99 3.60
N ASN A 434 48.75 -34.08 2.90
CA ASN A 434 47.95 -35.18 2.36
C ASN A 434 47.37 -36.14 3.41
N PHE A 435 46.31 -36.90 3.04
CA PHE A 435 46.29 -38.35 3.26
C PHE A 435 45.45 -39.09 2.19
N ARG A 436 45.88 -40.31 1.85
CA ARG A 436 45.43 -41.17 0.74
C ARG A 436 45.24 -42.61 1.28
N ILE A 437 44.63 -43.46 0.45
CA ILE A 437 44.56 -44.96 0.45
C ILE A 437 43.22 -45.50 0.99
N GLY A 438 42.47 -46.42 0.34
CA GLY A 438 42.64 -47.14 -0.92
C GLY A 438 41.67 -48.34 -1.08
N MET A 439 41.18 -48.57 -2.31
CA MET A 439 41.13 -49.86 -3.07
C MET A 439 40.19 -51.02 -2.57
N LYS A 440 39.52 -51.87 -3.39
CA LYS A 440 39.82 -52.46 -4.72
C LYS A 440 38.67 -53.37 -5.28
N LEU A 441 38.43 -53.33 -6.60
CA LEU A 441 38.20 -54.43 -7.61
C LEU A 441 36.96 -55.40 -7.50
N ASN A 442 36.29 -55.96 -8.53
CA ASN A 442 36.33 -55.96 -10.02
C ASN A 442 35.17 -56.84 -10.60
N ARG A 443 34.50 -56.46 -11.71
CA ARG A 443 34.25 -57.28 -12.94
C ARG A 443 33.36 -56.56 -13.98
N VAL A 444 33.79 -56.62 -15.25
CA VAL A 444 33.19 -56.10 -16.52
C VAL A 444 32.83 -57.33 -17.41
N PRO A 445 32.02 -57.24 -18.50
CA PRO A 445 32.40 -56.68 -19.85
C PRO A 445 31.31 -55.78 -20.51
N SER A 446 31.63 -54.59 -21.07
CA SER A 446 31.83 -54.17 -22.49
C SER A 446 30.60 -54.30 -23.42
N THR A 447 30.13 -53.26 -24.14
CA THR A 447 30.75 -52.55 -25.31
C THR A 447 30.17 -51.12 -25.50
N GLN A 448 30.98 -50.04 -25.52
CA GLN A 448 31.48 -49.21 -26.67
C GLN A 448 30.39 -48.50 -27.52
N LEU A 449 30.46 -47.22 -27.90
CA LEU A 449 31.57 -46.25 -28.09
C LEU A 449 31.17 -44.85 -27.50
N HIS A 450 31.96 -44.12 -26.68
CA HIS A 450 33.25 -43.41 -26.91
C HIS A 450 33.16 -42.23 -27.90
N ARG A 451 33.73 -41.03 -27.71
CA ARG A 451 34.56 -40.31 -26.69
C ARG A 451 35.17 -39.14 -27.53
N GLU A 452 35.79 -38.05 -27.08
CA GLU A 452 36.19 -37.46 -25.81
C GLU A 452 36.69 -36.04 -26.16
N GLU A 453 36.65 -35.13 -25.19
CA GLU A 453 37.43 -33.90 -25.17
C GLU A 453 38.94 -34.19 -25.13
N ARG A 454 39.77 -33.28 -25.69
CA ARG A 454 41.10 -32.91 -25.12
C ARG A 454 41.74 -31.68 -25.81
N ARG A 455 41.92 -30.65 -24.99
CA ARG A 455 43.18 -29.93 -24.68
C ARG A 455 44.03 -29.23 -25.77
N THR A 456 44.32 -27.97 -25.40
CA THR A 456 45.62 -27.23 -25.41
C THR A 456 46.18 -26.64 -26.71
N ALA A 457 46.54 -25.36 -26.57
CA ALA A 457 47.27 -24.50 -27.48
C ALA A 457 48.65 -25.03 -27.90
N VAL A 458 49.11 -24.62 -29.09
CA VAL A 458 50.45 -24.05 -29.41
C VAL A 458 50.59 -23.87 -30.95
N MET A 459 51.28 -22.79 -31.34
CA MET A 459 51.96 -22.49 -32.63
C MET A 459 51.21 -21.86 -33.82
N THR A 460 51.36 -20.53 -33.89
CA THR A 460 51.95 -19.72 -34.98
C THR A 460 52.12 -20.32 -36.39
N ALA A 461 51.45 -19.66 -37.34
CA ALA A 461 51.89 -19.17 -38.66
C ALA A 461 52.37 -20.16 -39.76
N THR A 462 51.59 -20.23 -40.85
CA THR A 462 52.09 -20.15 -42.24
C THR A 462 51.02 -19.58 -43.17
N TRP A 463 51.44 -18.61 -43.99
CA TRP A 463 50.69 -17.91 -45.02
C TRP A 463 50.50 -18.72 -46.31
N ALA A 464 49.54 -18.24 -47.12
CA ALA A 464 49.40 -18.34 -48.58
C ALA A 464 48.43 -19.41 -49.14
N MET A 465 47.25 -18.94 -49.57
CA MET A 465 46.85 -18.83 -50.99
C MET A 465 45.44 -18.22 -51.09
N THR A 466 45.35 -16.99 -51.61
CA THR A 466 44.17 -16.39 -52.27
C THR A 466 44.26 -16.68 -53.79
N PRO A 467 43.27 -16.40 -54.69
CA PRO A 467 42.07 -15.52 -54.60
C PRO A 467 40.77 -16.23 -55.12
N VAL A 468 39.52 -15.72 -55.08
CA VAL A 468 38.93 -14.50 -55.66
C VAL A 468 37.52 -14.29 -55.06
N SER A 469 37.33 -13.11 -54.46
CA SER A 469 36.17 -12.19 -54.48
C SER A 469 34.72 -12.69 -54.31
N PHE A 470 34.12 -12.37 -53.17
CA PHE A 470 32.94 -11.48 -53.14
C PHE A 470 32.96 -10.60 -51.87
N ALA A 471 33.21 -9.31 -52.11
CA ALA A 471 32.83 -8.12 -51.35
C ALA A 471 32.99 -8.10 -49.81
N LEU A 472 34.09 -7.46 -49.41
CA LEU A 472 34.22 -6.56 -48.26
C LEU A 472 32.90 -5.87 -47.85
N MET A 473 32.40 -6.17 -46.65
CA MET A 473 31.84 -5.14 -45.77
C MET A 473 32.64 -5.14 -44.47
N PRO A 474 33.15 -3.98 -44.03
CA PRO A 474 34.16 -3.92 -42.99
C PRO A 474 33.52 -4.05 -41.60
N MET A 475 34.25 -4.67 -40.67
CA MET A 475 34.11 -4.51 -39.21
C MET A 475 34.01 -3.04 -38.74
N GLY A 476 34.20 -2.07 -39.65
CA GLY A 476 33.92 -0.65 -39.48
C GLY A 476 32.44 -0.28 -39.41
N TYR A 477 31.50 -1.08 -39.94
CA TYR A 477 30.07 -0.72 -39.92
C TYR A 477 29.47 -0.86 -38.51
N ILE A 478 29.95 -1.84 -37.73
CA ILE A 478 29.55 -2.05 -36.32
C ILE A 478 30.12 -0.95 -35.43
N THR A 479 31.37 -0.51 -35.67
CA THR A 479 31.97 0.62 -34.94
C THR A 479 31.42 1.98 -35.38
N LEU A 480 31.01 2.15 -36.64
CA LEU A 480 30.33 3.36 -37.13
C LEU A 480 28.91 3.48 -36.60
N ILE A 481 28.15 2.38 -36.49
CA ILE A 481 26.83 2.40 -35.82
C ILE A 481 26.99 2.74 -34.32
N TRP A 482 28.02 2.19 -33.66
CA TRP A 482 28.38 2.52 -32.28
C TRP A 482 28.82 3.99 -32.09
N HIS A 483 29.60 4.55 -33.02
CA HIS A 483 30.03 5.95 -32.99
C HIS A 483 28.92 6.94 -33.37
N SER A 484 28.05 6.59 -34.32
CA SER A 484 26.91 7.42 -34.71
C SER A 484 25.87 7.53 -33.59
N PHE A 485 25.65 6.49 -32.79
CA PHE A 485 24.77 6.57 -31.61
C PHE A 485 25.38 7.38 -30.45
N SER A 486 26.71 7.39 -30.31
CA SER A 486 27.43 8.14 -29.27
C SER A 486 27.50 9.65 -29.52
N SER A 487 27.11 10.11 -30.71
CA SER A 487 27.26 11.51 -31.14
C SER A 487 26.03 12.38 -30.84
N SER A 488 24.95 11.80 -30.33
CA SER A 488 23.69 12.52 -30.08
C SER A 488 23.09 12.17 -28.71
N THR A 489 23.67 12.69 -27.61
CA THR A 489 22.92 13.32 -26.48
C THR A 489 23.82 13.75 -25.30
N CYS A 490 23.69 15.05 -24.99
CA CYS A 490 23.66 15.72 -23.68
C CYS A 490 24.84 15.64 -22.69
N GLN A 491 25.42 16.82 -22.53
CA GLN A 491 26.37 17.26 -21.52
C GLN A 491 25.71 17.40 -20.14
N SER A 492 25.58 16.28 -19.42
CA SER A 492 25.31 16.25 -17.97
C SER A 492 25.80 14.93 -17.39
N GLY A 493 26.78 14.99 -16.49
CA GLY A 493 27.48 13.82 -15.96
C GLY A 493 26.60 12.87 -15.12
N LEU A 494 27.13 11.64 -15.01
CA LEU A 494 26.76 10.50 -14.16
C LEU A 494 25.67 9.53 -14.67
N VAL A 495 26.11 8.27 -14.87
CA VAL A 495 25.38 6.98 -14.93
C VAL A 495 24.70 6.55 -16.25
N LEU A 496 25.42 6.47 -17.39
CA LEU A 496 24.85 5.84 -18.61
C LEU A 496 25.89 5.06 -19.45
N CYS A 497 26.68 4.17 -18.85
CA CYS A 497 27.67 3.37 -19.61
C CYS A 497 27.29 1.89 -19.81
N PHE A 498 26.03 1.48 -19.61
CA PHE A 498 25.63 0.06 -19.73
C PHE A 498 24.32 -0.23 -20.48
N SER A 499 23.72 0.75 -21.17
CA SER A 499 22.61 0.48 -22.10
C SER A 499 23.18 -0.05 -23.43
N SER A 500 22.98 -1.35 -23.69
CA SER A 500 23.40 -1.97 -24.95
C SER A 500 22.83 -1.21 -26.17
N GLY A 501 23.55 -1.21 -27.30
CA GLY A 501 23.05 -0.60 -28.55
C GLY A 501 21.67 -1.13 -28.98
N LEU A 502 21.31 -2.35 -28.55
CA LEU A 502 19.97 -2.92 -28.71
C LEU A 502 18.91 -2.19 -27.89
N HIS A 503 19.18 -1.87 -26.62
CA HIS A 503 18.24 -1.09 -25.78
C HIS A 503 17.95 0.27 -26.44
N LEU A 504 18.99 0.96 -26.92
CA LEU A 504 18.84 2.25 -27.61
C LEU A 504 18.08 2.10 -28.94
N GLY A 505 18.40 1.08 -29.74
CA GLY A 505 17.69 0.81 -31.00
C GLY A 505 16.19 0.61 -30.80
N VAL A 506 15.79 -0.10 -29.74
CA VAL A 506 14.38 -0.29 -29.38
C VAL A 506 13.76 1.00 -28.84
N ILE A 507 14.43 1.73 -27.95
CA ILE A 507 13.93 3.00 -27.39
C ILE A 507 13.64 4.03 -28.49
N HIS A 508 14.48 4.07 -29.53
CA HIS A 508 14.33 4.98 -30.66
C HIS A 508 13.47 4.43 -31.81
N SER A 509 12.76 3.30 -31.62
CA SER A 509 11.91 2.64 -32.63
C SER A 509 12.62 2.35 -33.96
N GLN A 510 13.92 2.07 -33.94
CA GLN A 510 14.68 1.73 -35.15
C GLN A 510 14.59 0.22 -35.42
N THR A 511 13.41 -0.23 -35.84
CA THR A 511 13.10 -1.66 -36.05
C THR A 511 14.04 -2.34 -37.04
N ASP A 512 14.45 -1.67 -38.11
CA ASP A 512 15.39 -2.21 -39.10
C ASP A 512 16.81 -2.38 -38.54
N ALA A 513 17.25 -1.47 -37.69
CA ALA A 513 18.53 -1.55 -37.01
C ALA A 513 18.52 -2.69 -35.98
N VAL A 514 17.44 -2.81 -35.20
CA VAL A 514 17.25 -3.91 -34.24
C VAL A 514 17.22 -5.25 -34.97
N ARG A 515 16.50 -5.37 -36.10
CA ARG A 515 16.45 -6.59 -36.91
C ARG A 515 17.83 -6.98 -37.45
N SER A 516 18.55 -6.02 -38.01
CA SER A 516 19.90 -6.25 -38.56
C SER A 516 20.88 -6.65 -37.46
N LEU A 517 20.84 -5.98 -36.30
CA LEU A 517 21.67 -6.31 -35.14
C LEU A 517 21.32 -7.70 -34.59
N ALA A 518 20.04 -8.02 -34.41
CA ALA A 518 19.59 -9.32 -33.93
C ALA A 518 20.03 -10.47 -34.86
N GLN A 519 19.95 -10.26 -36.18
CA GLN A 519 20.38 -11.26 -37.18
C GLN A 519 21.91 -11.46 -37.22
N VAL A 520 22.69 -10.40 -36.99
CA VAL A 520 24.15 -10.53 -36.87
C VAL A 520 24.51 -11.24 -35.57
N LEU A 521 23.78 -10.97 -34.49
CA LEU A 521 24.04 -11.57 -33.18
C LEU A 521 23.65 -13.05 -33.12
N SER A 522 22.62 -13.48 -33.83
CA SER A 522 22.29 -14.92 -33.93
C SER A 522 23.33 -15.74 -34.70
N ALA A 523 24.16 -15.09 -35.54
CA ALA A 523 25.26 -15.73 -36.26
C ALA A 523 26.59 -15.76 -35.48
N LEU A 524 26.67 -15.07 -34.34
CA LEU A 524 27.86 -15.02 -33.48
C LEU A 524 27.68 -15.92 -32.25
N PRO A 525 28.69 -16.69 -31.84
CA PRO A 525 28.61 -17.48 -30.61
C PRO A 525 28.72 -16.54 -29.40
N GLY A 526 27.58 -16.07 -28.90
CA GLY A 526 27.49 -15.16 -27.75
C GLY A 526 26.07 -14.73 -27.41
N GLU A 527 25.28 -15.61 -26.77
CA GLU A 527 23.90 -15.34 -26.33
C GLU A 527 23.79 -14.22 -25.27
N GLU A 528 24.89 -13.82 -24.65
CA GLU A 528 24.91 -12.82 -23.57
C GLU A 528 24.45 -11.41 -24.02
N VAL A 529 24.63 -11.07 -25.30
CA VAL A 529 24.35 -9.71 -25.81
C VAL A 529 22.85 -9.45 -25.98
N LEU A 530 22.09 -10.45 -26.44
CA LEU A 530 20.63 -10.36 -26.62
C LEU A 530 19.91 -10.28 -25.27
N ASN A 531 20.50 -10.87 -24.24
CA ASN A 531 19.94 -11.02 -22.89
C ASN A 531 20.47 -9.99 -21.89
N MET A 532 21.22 -8.96 -22.36
CA MET A 532 21.72 -7.90 -21.50
C MET A 532 20.58 -7.15 -20.80
N ARG A 533 20.77 -6.93 -19.50
CA ARG A 533 19.78 -6.27 -18.65
C ARG A 533 20.21 -4.85 -18.32
N ASN A 534 19.27 -3.90 -18.35
CA ASN A 534 19.51 -2.53 -17.87
C ASN A 534 19.41 -2.46 -16.32
N ASP A 535 19.50 -1.26 -15.74
CA ASP A 535 19.38 -1.05 -14.28
C ASP A 535 18.02 -1.46 -13.69
N LEU A 536 17.00 -1.64 -14.53
CA LEU A 536 15.67 -2.16 -14.15
C LEU A 536 15.55 -3.67 -14.37
N TYR A 537 16.66 -4.35 -14.66
CA TYR A 537 16.74 -5.76 -15.03
C TYR A 537 15.99 -6.11 -16.33
N GLN A 538 15.70 -5.14 -17.18
CA GLN A 538 14.94 -5.33 -18.42
C GLN A 538 15.87 -5.68 -19.59
N THR A 539 15.49 -6.72 -20.33
CA THR A 539 16.13 -7.09 -21.61
C THR A 539 15.62 -6.20 -22.74
N PRO A 540 16.30 -6.14 -23.90
CA PRO A 540 15.78 -5.45 -25.08
C PRO A 540 14.38 -5.94 -25.49
N LEU A 541 14.07 -7.23 -25.25
CA LEU A 541 12.74 -7.80 -25.49
C LEU A 541 11.68 -7.17 -24.57
N HIS A 542 11.97 -6.98 -23.28
CA HIS A 542 11.04 -6.29 -22.36
C HIS A 542 10.74 -4.88 -22.86
N LEU A 543 11.75 -4.13 -23.33
CA LEU A 543 11.54 -2.79 -23.88
C LEU A 543 10.71 -2.82 -25.17
N ALA A 544 10.92 -3.79 -26.07
CA ALA A 544 10.18 -3.89 -27.32
C ALA A 544 8.67 -4.15 -27.07
N VAL A 545 8.37 -4.92 -26.02
CA VAL A 545 6.99 -5.15 -25.57
C VAL A 545 6.40 -3.88 -24.94
N ILE A 546 7.16 -3.19 -24.06
CA ILE A 546 6.71 -1.94 -23.44
C ILE A 546 6.42 -0.87 -24.50
N THR A 547 7.24 -0.79 -25.55
CA THR A 547 7.09 0.18 -26.65
C THR A 547 6.12 -0.28 -27.74
N GLN A 548 5.47 -1.44 -27.60
CA GLN A 548 4.50 -1.99 -28.56
C GLN A 548 5.05 -2.24 -29.97
N GLN A 549 6.35 -2.52 -30.10
CA GLN A 549 7.00 -2.76 -31.39
C GLN A 549 7.00 -4.25 -31.73
N LYS A 550 5.98 -4.70 -32.48
CA LYS A 550 5.77 -6.12 -32.83
C LYS A 550 6.93 -6.68 -33.64
N GLU A 551 7.38 -5.95 -34.65
CA GLU A 551 8.43 -6.39 -35.58
C GLU A 551 9.81 -6.46 -34.88
N ALA A 552 10.06 -5.58 -33.91
CA ALA A 552 11.29 -5.62 -33.11
C ALA A 552 11.26 -6.80 -32.13
N ALA A 553 10.12 -7.04 -31.46
CA ALA A 553 9.94 -8.20 -30.60
C ALA A 553 10.09 -9.51 -31.38
N GLU A 554 9.50 -9.60 -32.59
CA GLU A 554 9.64 -10.75 -33.48
C GLU A 554 11.11 -11.05 -33.81
N ALA A 555 11.84 -10.02 -34.23
CA ALA A 555 13.25 -10.18 -34.60
C ALA A 555 14.11 -10.64 -33.41
N LEU A 556 13.82 -10.17 -32.20
CA LEU A 556 14.53 -10.58 -30.98
C LEU A 556 14.21 -12.02 -30.59
N VAL A 557 12.95 -12.44 -30.62
CA VAL A 557 12.54 -13.83 -30.31
C VAL A 557 13.11 -14.79 -31.35
N LEU A 558 13.03 -14.48 -32.65
CA LEU A 558 13.62 -15.29 -33.73
C LEU A 558 15.16 -15.38 -33.65
N ALA A 559 15.82 -14.38 -33.06
CA ALA A 559 17.25 -14.38 -32.83
C ALA A 559 17.68 -15.19 -31.59
N GLY A 560 16.74 -15.78 -30.84
CA GLY A 560 17.02 -16.58 -29.64
C GLY A 560 17.11 -15.77 -28.35
N ALA A 561 16.43 -14.62 -28.26
CA ALA A 561 16.33 -13.90 -26.99
C ALA A 561 15.59 -14.75 -25.94
N ASP A 562 16.14 -14.83 -24.73
CA ASP A 562 15.58 -15.62 -23.65
C ASP A 562 14.33 -14.93 -23.07
N VAL A 563 13.18 -15.54 -23.36
CA VAL A 563 11.84 -15.10 -22.94
C VAL A 563 11.55 -15.38 -21.46
N THR A 564 12.35 -16.22 -20.80
CA THR A 564 12.17 -16.62 -19.40
C THR A 564 12.70 -15.58 -18.41
N LEU A 565 13.56 -14.67 -18.89
CA LEU A 565 14.15 -13.64 -18.05
C LEU A 565 13.08 -12.68 -17.55
N SER A 566 13.20 -12.29 -16.29
CA SER A 566 12.27 -11.39 -15.62
C SER A 566 12.92 -10.04 -15.28
N ASP A 567 12.12 -8.98 -15.27
CA ASP A 567 12.52 -7.66 -14.79
C ASP A 567 12.69 -7.61 -13.25
N ARG A 568 12.97 -6.41 -12.71
CA ARG A 568 13.12 -6.17 -11.25
C ARG A 568 11.87 -6.49 -10.43
N HIS A 569 10.71 -6.59 -11.07
CA HIS A 569 9.42 -6.93 -10.48
C HIS A 569 9.05 -8.39 -10.74
N GLY A 570 9.96 -9.18 -11.32
CA GLY A 570 9.69 -10.57 -11.69
C GLY A 570 8.72 -10.72 -12.85
N ASN A 571 8.45 -9.66 -13.61
CA ASN A 571 7.61 -9.74 -14.79
C ASN A 571 8.44 -10.24 -15.97
N THR A 572 7.95 -11.28 -16.65
CA THR A 572 8.47 -11.69 -17.97
C THR A 572 7.94 -10.76 -19.06
N ALA A 573 8.45 -10.89 -20.29
CA ALA A 573 7.94 -10.17 -21.45
C ALA A 573 6.42 -10.37 -21.65
N LEU A 574 5.89 -11.57 -21.37
CA LEU A 574 4.46 -11.85 -21.45
C LEU A 574 3.65 -11.09 -20.39
N HIS A 575 4.11 -11.05 -19.14
CA HIS A 575 3.46 -10.28 -18.06
C HIS A 575 3.31 -8.80 -18.47
N LEU A 576 4.37 -8.20 -18.99
CA LEU A 576 4.35 -6.81 -19.45
C LEU A 576 3.39 -6.61 -20.63
N ALA A 577 3.31 -7.56 -21.57
CA ALA A 577 2.36 -7.49 -22.67
C ALA A 577 0.90 -7.50 -22.18
N THR A 578 0.58 -8.35 -21.19
CA THR A 578 -0.78 -8.48 -20.64
C THR A 578 -1.26 -7.27 -19.84
N GLN A 579 -0.32 -6.52 -19.23
CA GLN A 579 -0.65 -5.30 -18.51
C GLN A 579 -1.08 -4.16 -19.44
N GLN A 580 -0.76 -4.27 -20.74
CA GLN A 580 -1.07 -3.26 -21.72
C GLN A 580 -2.51 -3.39 -22.17
N LYS A 581 -3.19 -2.24 -22.35
CA LYS A 581 -4.61 -2.22 -22.72
C LYS A 581 -4.85 -2.80 -24.12
N GLU A 582 -3.84 -2.75 -24.99
CA GLU A 582 -3.89 -3.29 -26.34
C GLU A 582 -3.47 -4.76 -26.37
N GLY A 583 -4.46 -5.67 -26.45
CA GLY A 583 -4.22 -7.12 -26.45
C GLY A 583 -3.48 -7.66 -27.67
N GLY A 584 -3.26 -6.84 -28.71
CA GLY A 584 -2.63 -7.27 -29.96
C GLY A 584 -1.16 -7.71 -29.83
N MET A 585 -0.47 -7.41 -28.73
CA MET A 585 0.89 -7.89 -28.44
C MET A 585 0.88 -9.27 -27.79
N VAL A 586 -0.13 -9.58 -26.97
CA VAL A 586 -0.25 -10.88 -26.26
C VAL A 586 -0.46 -12.00 -27.26
N GLY A 587 -1.48 -11.89 -28.12
CA GLY A 587 -1.71 -12.87 -29.19
C GLY A 587 -0.57 -12.97 -30.21
N PHE A 588 0.30 -11.97 -30.31
CA PHE A 588 1.52 -12.04 -31.13
C PHE A 588 2.59 -12.91 -30.47
N LEU A 589 2.94 -12.63 -29.20
CA LEU A 589 3.96 -13.37 -28.47
C LEU A 589 3.59 -14.84 -28.26
N LEU A 590 2.31 -15.15 -28.05
CA LEU A 590 1.81 -16.52 -27.85
C LEU A 590 1.88 -17.41 -29.10
N ARG A 591 2.21 -16.87 -30.27
CA ARG A 591 2.51 -17.69 -31.46
C ARG A 591 3.80 -18.48 -31.31
N HIS A 592 4.69 -18.03 -30.42
CA HIS A 592 5.96 -18.69 -30.16
C HIS A 592 5.82 -19.68 -29.00
N ARG A 593 6.14 -20.95 -29.27
CA ARG A 593 5.99 -22.07 -28.31
C ARG A 593 6.68 -21.80 -26.97
N GLU A 594 7.85 -21.17 -26.99
CA GLU A 594 8.64 -20.86 -25.79
C GLU A 594 7.91 -19.91 -24.83
N VAL A 595 7.03 -19.04 -25.35
CA VAL A 595 6.26 -18.10 -24.52
C VAL A 595 5.02 -18.75 -23.92
N VAL A 596 4.42 -19.73 -24.61
CA VAL A 596 3.23 -20.45 -24.14
C VAL A 596 3.51 -21.21 -22.85
N GLU A 597 4.71 -21.78 -22.70
CA GLU A 597 5.12 -22.49 -21.48
C GLU A 597 5.28 -21.56 -20.26
N LEU A 598 5.32 -20.24 -20.47
CA LEU A 598 5.50 -19.24 -19.42
C LEU A 598 4.19 -18.59 -18.95
N VAL A 599 3.04 -18.98 -19.53
CA VAL A 599 1.74 -18.36 -19.23
C VAL A 599 1.41 -18.43 -17.74
N ASP A 600 1.66 -19.58 -17.12
CA ASP A 600 1.30 -19.88 -15.72
C ASP A 600 2.35 -19.43 -14.69
N LEU A 601 3.46 -18.83 -15.13
CA LEU A 601 4.50 -18.38 -14.21
C LEU A 601 4.02 -17.16 -13.41
N PRO A 602 4.18 -17.14 -12.07
CA PRO A 602 3.85 -15.98 -11.26
C PRO A 602 5.02 -15.00 -11.15
N ASN A 603 4.72 -13.69 -11.16
CA ASN A 603 5.69 -12.63 -10.89
C ASN A 603 6.02 -12.49 -9.39
N THR A 604 6.83 -11.48 -9.01
CA THR A 604 7.19 -11.27 -7.57
C THR A 604 5.99 -10.93 -6.69
N ALA A 605 4.94 -10.33 -7.26
CA ALA A 605 3.70 -10.05 -6.56
C ALA A 605 2.79 -11.29 -6.46
N GLY A 606 3.15 -12.40 -7.09
CA GLY A 606 2.40 -13.65 -7.07
C GLY A 606 1.31 -13.76 -8.13
N PHE A 607 1.26 -12.85 -9.11
CA PHE A 607 0.27 -12.87 -10.19
C PHE A 607 0.81 -13.57 -11.43
N CYS A 608 -0.02 -14.40 -12.07
CA CYS A 608 0.19 -15.01 -13.37
C CYS A 608 -0.29 -14.06 -14.48
N SER A 609 0.13 -14.29 -15.73
CA SER A 609 -0.31 -13.55 -16.93
C SER A 609 -1.84 -13.42 -17.03
N LEU A 610 -2.58 -14.49 -16.68
CA LEU A 610 -4.05 -14.49 -16.68
C LEU A 610 -4.63 -13.53 -15.63
N HIS A 611 -4.04 -13.47 -14.43
CA HIS A 611 -4.43 -12.52 -13.38
C HIS A 611 -4.21 -11.07 -13.81
N LEU A 612 -3.07 -10.80 -14.46
CA LEU A 612 -2.76 -9.46 -14.97
C LEU A 612 -3.73 -9.04 -16.08
N ALA A 613 -4.15 -9.95 -16.96
CA ALA A 613 -5.14 -9.64 -18.00
C ALA A 613 -6.51 -9.22 -17.42
N VAL A 614 -6.94 -9.89 -16.33
CA VAL A 614 -8.16 -9.52 -15.59
C VAL A 614 -7.99 -8.15 -14.92
N LEU A 615 -6.86 -7.91 -14.23
CA LEU A 615 -6.58 -6.62 -13.59
C LEU A 615 -6.44 -5.47 -14.58
N ALA A 616 -5.91 -5.73 -15.78
CA ALA A 616 -5.82 -4.76 -16.88
C ALA A 616 -7.18 -4.52 -17.58
N ASN A 617 -8.21 -5.27 -17.19
CA ASN A 617 -9.55 -5.20 -17.76
C ASN A 617 -9.58 -5.45 -19.29
N SER A 618 -8.74 -6.37 -19.77
CA SER A 618 -8.54 -6.63 -21.20
C SER A 618 -9.10 -7.99 -21.61
N LEU A 619 -10.35 -8.00 -22.12
CA LEU A 619 -11.02 -9.20 -22.60
C LEU A 619 -10.28 -9.89 -23.75
N CYS A 620 -9.68 -9.13 -24.66
CA CYS A 620 -8.93 -9.69 -25.80
C CYS A 620 -7.69 -10.45 -25.31
N SER A 621 -6.91 -9.85 -24.41
CA SER A 621 -5.72 -10.50 -23.84
C SER A 621 -6.09 -11.75 -23.05
N LEU A 622 -7.21 -11.71 -22.32
CA LEU A 622 -7.72 -12.86 -21.59
C LEU A 622 -8.06 -14.02 -22.53
N ARG A 623 -8.79 -13.74 -23.62
CA ARG A 623 -9.15 -14.75 -24.64
C ARG A 623 -7.92 -15.34 -25.32
N ASP A 624 -6.96 -14.51 -25.70
CA ASP A 624 -5.72 -14.98 -26.33
C ASP A 624 -4.96 -15.94 -25.40
N LEU A 625 -4.90 -15.65 -24.10
CA LEU A 625 -4.29 -16.53 -23.10
C LEU A 625 -5.07 -17.84 -22.91
N LEU A 626 -6.40 -17.79 -22.85
CA LEU A 626 -7.25 -18.98 -22.74
C LEU A 626 -7.12 -19.91 -23.95
N VAL A 627 -7.13 -19.35 -25.16
CA VAL A 627 -6.93 -20.11 -26.41
C VAL A 627 -5.54 -20.75 -26.45
N SER A 628 -4.52 -20.10 -25.88
CA SER A 628 -3.17 -20.65 -25.78
C SER A 628 -3.01 -21.77 -24.72
N GLY A 629 -4.06 -22.07 -23.96
CA GLY A 629 -4.07 -23.13 -22.94
C GLY A 629 -3.64 -22.69 -21.54
N GLY A 630 -3.74 -21.40 -21.22
CA GLY A 630 -3.44 -20.89 -19.87
C GLY A 630 -4.39 -21.48 -18.81
N SER A 631 -3.83 -21.86 -17.66
CA SER A 631 -4.62 -22.48 -16.59
C SER A 631 -5.42 -21.44 -15.80
N VAL A 632 -6.74 -21.60 -15.76
CA VAL A 632 -7.66 -20.67 -15.09
C VAL A 632 -7.69 -20.83 -13.57
N GLU A 633 -7.27 -22.00 -13.10
CA GLU A 633 -7.31 -22.39 -11.68
C GLU A 633 -6.04 -22.01 -10.91
N VAL A 634 -5.08 -21.33 -11.55
CA VAL A 634 -3.87 -20.85 -10.87
C VAL A 634 -4.27 -19.86 -9.78
N GLN A 635 -3.79 -20.09 -8.58
CA GLN A 635 -4.02 -19.22 -7.44
C GLN A 635 -2.85 -18.24 -7.26
N GLU A 636 -3.16 -16.97 -7.04
CA GLU A 636 -2.14 -15.97 -6.70
C GLU A 636 -1.61 -16.17 -5.28
N ARG A 637 -0.34 -15.79 -5.04
CA ARG A 637 0.39 -16.20 -3.83
C ARG A 637 0.00 -15.48 -2.54
N SER A 638 -0.68 -14.34 -2.60
CA SER A 638 -1.01 -13.50 -1.44
C SER A 638 -2.21 -14.00 -0.64
N CYS A 639 -3.34 -14.30 -1.28
CA CYS A 639 -4.54 -14.81 -0.61
C CYS A 639 -5.22 -15.98 -1.34
N GLY A 640 -4.58 -16.54 -2.36
CA GLY A 640 -5.07 -17.74 -3.04
C GLY A 640 -6.20 -17.45 -4.04
N ARG A 641 -6.32 -16.23 -4.54
CA ARG A 641 -7.36 -15.86 -5.52
C ARG A 641 -7.06 -16.45 -6.89
N THR A 642 -8.08 -16.97 -7.55
CA THR A 642 -8.04 -17.31 -8.99
C THR A 642 -8.43 -16.10 -9.84
N ALA A 643 -8.27 -16.21 -11.16
CA ALA A 643 -8.71 -15.17 -12.10
C ALA A 643 -10.22 -14.84 -11.96
N LEU A 644 -11.05 -15.85 -11.64
CA LEU A 644 -12.48 -15.66 -11.41
C LEU A 644 -12.75 -14.81 -10.17
N HIS A 645 -12.02 -15.03 -9.06
CA HIS A 645 -12.14 -14.19 -7.87
C HIS A 645 -11.80 -12.72 -8.19
N LEU A 646 -10.71 -12.47 -8.94
CA LEU A 646 -10.33 -11.11 -9.34
C LEU A 646 -11.39 -10.46 -10.24
N ALA A 647 -11.97 -11.20 -11.19
CA ALA A 647 -13.04 -10.69 -12.06
C ALA A 647 -14.29 -10.31 -11.26
N THR A 648 -14.64 -11.11 -10.24
CA THR A 648 -15.75 -10.80 -9.32
C THR A 648 -15.45 -9.60 -8.42
N GLU A 649 -14.20 -9.44 -7.98
CA GLU A 649 -13.75 -8.32 -7.17
C GLU A 649 -13.83 -6.99 -7.94
N LEU A 650 -13.56 -7.02 -9.25
CA LEU A 650 -13.66 -5.88 -10.15
C LEU A 650 -15.09 -5.58 -10.64
N ASP A 651 -16.09 -6.38 -10.22
CA ASP A 651 -17.48 -6.30 -10.65
C ASP A 651 -17.67 -6.37 -12.19
N ASN A 652 -16.79 -7.12 -12.88
CA ASN A 652 -16.85 -7.23 -14.34
C ASN A 652 -17.48 -8.55 -14.81
N VAL A 653 -18.77 -8.48 -15.15
CA VAL A 653 -19.59 -9.59 -15.66
C VAL A 653 -19.02 -10.19 -16.95
N SER A 654 -18.45 -9.38 -17.84
CA SER A 654 -17.92 -9.86 -19.12
C SER A 654 -16.66 -10.71 -18.94
N LEU A 655 -15.76 -10.32 -18.03
CA LEU A 655 -14.55 -11.09 -17.71
C LEU A 655 -14.92 -12.39 -16.99
N ALA A 656 -15.83 -12.31 -16.01
CA ALA A 656 -16.32 -13.49 -15.30
C ALA A 656 -17.02 -14.48 -16.25
N GLY A 657 -17.87 -13.98 -17.16
CA GLY A 657 -18.56 -14.80 -18.16
C GLY A 657 -17.58 -15.47 -19.13
N CYS A 658 -16.55 -14.77 -19.58
CA CYS A 658 -15.49 -15.34 -20.43
C CYS A 658 -14.74 -16.48 -19.72
N LEU A 659 -14.36 -16.27 -18.45
CA LEU A 659 -13.68 -17.31 -17.65
C LEU A 659 -14.56 -18.56 -17.43
N LEU A 660 -15.86 -18.37 -17.20
CA LEU A 660 -16.80 -19.47 -16.95
C LEU A 660 -17.15 -20.24 -18.23
N LEU A 661 -17.45 -19.53 -19.32
CA LEU A 661 -17.95 -20.14 -20.56
C LEU A 661 -16.84 -20.61 -21.50
N GLU A 662 -15.76 -19.82 -21.64
CA GLU A 662 -14.66 -20.12 -22.57
C GLU A 662 -13.50 -20.81 -21.85
N GLY A 663 -13.23 -20.43 -20.59
CA GLY A 663 -12.14 -20.97 -19.77
C GLY A 663 -12.51 -22.17 -18.88
N ASN A 664 -13.79 -22.56 -18.83
CA ASN A 664 -14.30 -23.66 -18.02
C ASN A 664 -13.90 -23.57 -16.52
N ALA A 665 -13.81 -22.35 -15.98
CA ALA A 665 -13.38 -22.09 -14.61
C ALA A 665 -14.28 -22.76 -13.56
N ASN A 666 -13.68 -23.26 -12.48
CA ASN A 666 -14.42 -23.81 -11.35
C ASN A 666 -15.12 -22.70 -10.57
N VAL A 667 -16.45 -22.73 -10.56
CA VAL A 667 -17.30 -21.71 -9.93
C VAL A 667 -17.14 -21.70 -8.40
N ASP A 668 -16.85 -22.86 -7.80
CA ASP A 668 -16.68 -23.04 -6.36
C ASP A 668 -15.20 -23.08 -5.94
N CYS A 669 -14.28 -22.48 -6.71
CA CYS A 669 -12.90 -22.33 -6.28
C CYS A 669 -12.81 -21.57 -4.93
N CYS A 670 -11.79 -21.84 -4.12
CA CYS A 670 -11.65 -21.24 -2.79
C CYS A 670 -10.33 -20.49 -2.65
N THR A 671 -10.37 -19.32 -2.02
CA THR A 671 -9.18 -18.60 -1.52
C THR A 671 -8.61 -19.27 -0.25
N TYR A 672 -7.48 -18.76 0.27
CA TYR A 672 -6.86 -19.30 1.49
C TYR A 672 -7.74 -19.16 2.76
N ASN A 673 -8.71 -18.24 2.77
CA ASN A 673 -9.73 -18.12 3.83
C ASN A 673 -11.01 -18.93 3.52
N GLY A 674 -11.01 -19.79 2.50
CA GLY A 674 -12.15 -20.64 2.14
C GLY A 674 -13.27 -19.93 1.37
N SER A 675 -13.17 -18.62 1.11
CA SER A 675 -14.19 -17.87 0.37
C SER A 675 -14.23 -18.27 -1.10
N SER A 676 -15.43 -18.42 -1.64
CA SER A 676 -15.68 -18.66 -3.07
C SER A 676 -15.97 -17.35 -3.82
N PRO A 677 -15.94 -17.31 -5.16
CA PRO A 677 -16.33 -16.14 -5.94
C PRO A 677 -17.75 -15.65 -5.60
N LEU A 678 -18.65 -16.58 -5.23
CA LEU A 678 -20.01 -16.26 -4.79
C LEU A 678 -20.04 -15.51 -3.45
N HIS A 679 -19.14 -15.82 -2.51
CA HIS A 679 -19.00 -15.05 -1.25
C HIS A 679 -18.63 -13.58 -1.54
N ILE A 680 -17.69 -13.36 -2.47
CA ILE A 680 -17.25 -12.01 -2.86
C ILE A 680 -18.39 -11.26 -3.54
N ALA A 681 -19.09 -11.89 -4.50
CA ALA A 681 -20.22 -11.27 -5.19
C ALA A 681 -21.36 -10.92 -4.23
N ALA A 682 -21.68 -11.82 -3.28
CA ALA A 682 -22.71 -11.60 -2.28
C ALA A 682 -22.36 -10.46 -1.31
N GLY A 683 -21.12 -10.45 -0.80
CA GLY A 683 -20.60 -9.40 0.09
C GLY A 683 -20.51 -8.01 -0.56
N ARG A 684 -20.32 -7.94 -1.88
CA ARG A 684 -20.34 -6.66 -2.62
C ARG A 684 -21.74 -6.22 -3.04
N GLY A 685 -22.74 -7.10 -2.99
CA GLY A 685 -24.10 -6.82 -3.43
C GLY A 685 -24.28 -6.83 -4.96
N SER A 686 -23.39 -7.48 -5.70
CA SER A 686 -23.42 -7.52 -7.16
C SER A 686 -24.46 -8.49 -7.70
N VAL A 687 -25.67 -7.99 -7.97
CA VAL A 687 -26.82 -8.78 -8.44
C VAL A 687 -26.51 -9.56 -9.74
N LYS A 688 -25.90 -8.89 -10.72
CA LYS A 688 -25.58 -9.49 -12.05
C LYS A 688 -24.57 -10.63 -11.94
N LEU A 689 -23.51 -10.44 -11.16
CA LEU A 689 -22.49 -11.48 -10.94
C LEU A 689 -23.02 -12.63 -10.10
N THR A 690 -23.83 -12.35 -9.08
CA THR A 690 -24.48 -13.39 -8.28
C THR A 690 -25.37 -14.26 -9.16
N ALA A 691 -26.19 -13.65 -10.02
CA ALA A 691 -27.02 -14.38 -10.98
C ALA A 691 -26.18 -15.22 -11.97
N LEU A 692 -25.09 -14.65 -12.50
CA LEU A 692 -24.19 -15.37 -13.42
C LEU A 692 -23.54 -16.59 -12.75
N LEU A 693 -23.03 -16.44 -11.53
CA LEU A 693 -22.39 -17.52 -10.78
C LEU A 693 -23.40 -18.60 -10.36
N MET A 694 -24.60 -18.20 -9.92
CA MET A 694 -25.69 -19.14 -9.63
C MET A 694 -26.11 -19.92 -10.87
N ALA A 695 -26.21 -19.25 -12.04
CA ALA A 695 -26.51 -19.91 -13.32
C ALA A 695 -25.40 -20.86 -13.77
N ALA A 696 -24.14 -20.57 -13.41
CA ALA A 696 -23.00 -21.45 -13.65
C ALA A 696 -22.91 -22.63 -12.65
N GLY A 697 -23.80 -22.69 -11.65
CA GLY A 697 -23.89 -23.79 -10.69
C GLY A 697 -23.12 -23.59 -9.37
N ALA A 698 -22.83 -22.35 -8.97
CA ALA A 698 -22.21 -22.05 -7.68
C ALA A 698 -23.05 -22.55 -6.50
N ASN A 699 -22.40 -23.04 -5.43
CA ASN A 699 -23.09 -23.50 -4.24
C ASN A 699 -23.34 -22.34 -3.24
N PRO A 700 -24.60 -21.96 -2.97
CA PRO A 700 -24.93 -20.87 -2.05
C PRO A 700 -24.76 -21.23 -0.56
N HIS A 701 -24.59 -22.50 -0.23
CA HIS A 701 -24.42 -23.00 1.15
C HIS A 701 -22.97 -23.36 1.49
N LYS A 702 -22.01 -23.01 0.65
CA LYS A 702 -20.60 -23.30 0.91
C LYS A 702 -20.09 -22.43 2.06
N GLU A 703 -19.47 -23.02 3.07
CA GLU A 703 -18.92 -22.30 4.24
C GLU A 703 -17.45 -21.90 4.00
N ASN A 704 -17.08 -20.67 4.39
CA ASN A 704 -15.69 -20.21 4.45
C ASN A 704 -15.09 -20.39 5.86
N LEU A 705 -13.86 -19.92 6.09
CA LEU A 705 -13.20 -20.03 7.40
C LEU A 705 -13.50 -18.86 8.34
N GLU A 706 -14.40 -17.94 7.98
CA GLU A 706 -14.79 -16.83 8.85
C GLU A 706 -15.90 -17.27 9.82
N PRO A 707 -15.72 -17.15 11.14
CA PRO A 707 -16.72 -17.59 12.10
C PRO A 707 -17.99 -16.76 12.00
N LEU A 708 -19.15 -17.43 11.99
CA LEU A 708 -20.47 -16.78 11.90
C LEU A 708 -20.79 -15.79 13.04
N PHE A 709 -20.23 -16.04 14.23
CA PHE A 709 -20.45 -15.21 15.41
C PHE A 709 -19.11 -15.02 16.14
N PHE A 710 -18.80 -13.78 16.51
CA PHE A 710 -17.81 -13.53 17.55
C PHE A 710 -18.46 -13.93 18.88
N ARG A 711 -17.85 -14.84 19.64
CA ARG A 711 -18.20 -14.96 21.06
C ARG A 711 -17.84 -13.61 21.70
N ASP A 712 -18.85 -12.82 22.07
CA ASP A 712 -18.68 -11.60 22.86
C ASP A 712 -18.27 -11.89 24.32
N ASP A 713 -18.08 -13.16 24.68
CA ASP A 713 -17.62 -13.63 25.98
C ASP A 713 -16.22 -14.28 25.86
N ASP A 714 -15.19 -13.44 25.83
CA ASP A 714 -13.91 -13.75 26.48
C ASP A 714 -13.64 -12.70 27.57
N CYS A 715 -14.66 -12.48 28.40
CA CYS A 715 -14.45 -12.23 29.81
C CYS A 715 -14.23 -13.61 30.45
N CYS A 716 -12.99 -13.89 30.88
CA CYS A 716 -12.68 -14.84 31.96
C CYS A 716 -13.72 -15.94 32.20
N VAL A 717 -13.66 -17.02 31.44
CA VAL A 717 -14.14 -18.30 31.94
C VAL A 717 -12.91 -18.99 32.52
N ASP A 718 -12.99 -19.27 33.81
CA ASP A 718 -11.99 -20.02 34.55
C ASP A 718 -11.57 -21.29 33.77
N GLU A 719 -10.28 -21.60 33.78
CA GLU A 719 -9.73 -22.84 33.25
C GLU A 719 -10.19 -24.04 34.10
N GLU A 720 -11.47 -24.40 34.03
CA GLU A 720 -11.98 -25.71 34.46
C GLU A 720 -13.14 -26.11 33.54
N GLU A 721 -12.81 -26.70 32.39
CA GLU A 721 -13.47 -27.88 31.80
C GLU A 721 -12.94 -28.11 30.36
N GLU A 722 -12.05 -29.09 30.20
CA GLU A 722 -11.82 -29.74 28.91
C GLU A 722 -13.14 -30.42 28.48
N GLN A 723 -13.89 -29.78 27.58
CA GLN A 723 -14.99 -30.41 26.86
C GLN A 723 -15.24 -29.68 25.53
N ASP A 724 -14.95 -30.40 24.43
CA ASP A 724 -15.26 -30.09 23.02
C ASP A 724 -15.26 -28.60 22.64
N GLU A 725 -14.15 -28.13 22.06
CA GLU A 725 -14.18 -26.96 21.18
C GLU A 725 -15.14 -27.25 20.02
N GLY A 726 -16.41 -26.90 20.19
CA GLY A 726 -17.45 -27.12 19.22
C GLY A 726 -17.09 -26.51 17.86
N TYR A 727 -17.35 -27.24 16.79
CA TYR A 727 -17.25 -26.75 15.41
C TYR A 727 -18.05 -25.44 15.26
N ILE A 728 -17.35 -24.32 15.10
CA ILE A 728 -17.96 -23.03 14.78
C ILE A 728 -18.18 -23.02 13.26
N PRO A 729 -19.43 -23.04 12.75
CA PRO A 729 -19.67 -23.06 11.32
C PRO A 729 -19.20 -21.75 10.68
N GLY A 730 -18.73 -21.86 9.44
CA GLY A 730 -18.23 -20.73 8.66
C GLY A 730 -19.33 -19.86 8.06
N MET A 731 -18.97 -18.67 7.57
CA MET A 731 -19.91 -17.83 6.82
C MET A 731 -20.26 -18.46 5.47
N THR A 732 -21.55 -18.42 5.12
CA THR A 732 -22.04 -18.81 3.79
C THR A 732 -22.32 -17.58 2.93
N PRO A 733 -22.36 -17.69 1.58
CA PRO A 733 -22.75 -16.58 0.72
C PRO A 733 -24.10 -15.95 1.07
N LEU A 734 -25.06 -16.75 1.56
CA LEU A 734 -26.35 -16.24 2.07
C LEU A 734 -26.16 -15.26 3.23
N ASN A 735 -25.28 -15.59 4.17
CA ASN A 735 -25.03 -14.77 5.35
C ASN A 735 -24.25 -13.50 5.01
N MET A 736 -23.49 -13.50 3.91
CA MET A 736 -22.74 -12.34 3.42
C MET A 736 -23.55 -11.43 2.48
N ALA A 737 -24.79 -11.77 2.13
CA ALA A 737 -25.58 -11.02 1.16
C ALA A 737 -25.80 -9.56 1.60
N ALA A 738 -25.17 -8.61 0.89
CA ALA A 738 -25.24 -7.19 1.23
C ALA A 738 -26.57 -6.51 0.84
N THR A 739 -27.28 -7.06 -0.15
CA THR A 739 -28.55 -6.50 -0.67
C THR A 739 -29.66 -7.55 -0.64
N PRO A 740 -30.93 -7.13 -0.44
CA PRO A 740 -32.07 -8.05 -0.40
C PRO A 740 -32.28 -8.76 -1.75
N GLU A 741 -32.00 -8.09 -2.87
CA GLU A 741 -32.08 -8.69 -4.21
C GLU A 741 -31.10 -9.85 -4.40
N VAL A 742 -29.87 -9.72 -3.90
CA VAL A 742 -28.87 -10.81 -3.89
C VAL A 742 -29.35 -11.96 -3.02
N LEU A 743 -29.88 -11.67 -1.82
CA LEU A 743 -30.43 -12.69 -0.93
C LEU A 743 -31.58 -13.47 -1.60
N GLU A 744 -32.44 -12.78 -2.35
CA GLU A 744 -33.53 -13.40 -3.09
C GLU A 744 -33.04 -14.32 -4.22
N ILE A 745 -32.00 -13.90 -4.96
CA ILE A 745 -31.39 -14.72 -6.02
C ILE A 745 -30.71 -15.95 -5.43
N LEU A 746 -29.98 -15.81 -4.31
CA LEU A 746 -29.35 -16.92 -3.60
C LEU A 746 -30.40 -17.93 -3.08
N ASN A 747 -31.60 -17.47 -2.73
CA ASN A 747 -32.74 -18.31 -2.34
C ASN A 747 -33.51 -18.89 -3.55
N GLY A 748 -33.02 -18.69 -4.78
CA GLY A 748 -33.55 -19.32 -5.99
C GLY A 748 -34.58 -18.49 -6.76
N LYS A 749 -34.73 -17.18 -6.51
CA LYS A 749 -35.52 -16.32 -7.41
C LYS A 749 -34.78 -16.09 -8.73
N GLU A 750 -35.48 -16.22 -9.84
CA GLU A 750 -34.93 -15.91 -11.16
C GLU A 750 -34.58 -14.42 -11.28
N TYR A 751 -33.38 -14.14 -11.77
CA TYR A 751 -32.93 -12.78 -12.06
C TYR A 751 -33.75 -12.17 -13.21
N LYS A 752 -34.39 -11.03 -12.94
CA LYS A 752 -35.08 -10.24 -13.96
C LYS A 752 -34.23 -9.00 -14.27
N PRO A 753 -33.71 -8.84 -15.49
CA PRO A 753 -32.95 -7.64 -15.83
C PRO A 753 -33.88 -6.42 -15.79
N GLU A 754 -33.48 -5.37 -15.07
CA GLU A 754 -34.14 -4.07 -15.13
C GLU A 754 -33.88 -3.44 -16.50
N THR A 755 -34.82 -3.62 -17.43
CA THR A 755 -34.79 -3.03 -18.76
C THR A 755 -34.96 -1.51 -18.67
N THR A 756 -33.85 -0.77 -18.66
CA THR A 756 -33.82 0.64 -19.08
C THR A 756 -32.94 0.78 -20.32
N ILE A 757 -33.44 0.24 -21.43
CA ILE A 757 -33.23 0.55 -22.85
C ILE A 757 -34.08 -0.53 -23.56
N PRO A 758 -34.92 -0.20 -24.56
CA PRO A 758 -35.54 -1.25 -25.36
C PRO A 758 -34.42 -2.01 -26.04
N VAL A 759 -34.13 -3.21 -25.53
CA VAL A 759 -33.46 -4.23 -26.33
C VAL A 759 -34.29 -4.31 -27.61
N PHE A 760 -33.70 -3.97 -28.74
CA PHE A 760 -34.27 -4.31 -30.03
C PHE A 760 -34.39 -5.82 -30.05
N ILE A 761 -35.55 -6.34 -29.66
CA ILE A 761 -35.96 -7.69 -29.98
C ILE A 761 -36.15 -7.62 -31.51
N PRO A 762 -35.26 -8.23 -32.32
CA PRO A 762 -35.53 -8.31 -33.75
C PRO A 762 -36.92 -8.94 -33.91
N PRO A 763 -37.76 -8.45 -34.84
CA PRO A 763 -39.10 -8.99 -35.03
C PRO A 763 -38.97 -10.50 -35.15
N GLN A 764 -39.71 -11.26 -34.34
CA GLN A 764 -39.74 -12.73 -34.47
C GLN A 764 -40.00 -13.05 -35.94
N GLY A 765 -39.04 -13.70 -36.58
CA GLY A 765 -39.10 -13.99 -38.00
C GLY A 765 -40.33 -14.84 -38.36
N ASP A 766 -40.74 -14.78 -39.61
CA ASP A 766 -41.92 -15.44 -40.18
C ASP A 766 -41.73 -16.95 -40.42
N MET A 767 -40.61 -17.55 -40.00
CA MET A 767 -40.33 -18.99 -40.11
C MET A 767 -41.37 -19.88 -39.42
N ARG A 768 -42.13 -19.36 -38.45
CA ARG A 768 -43.27 -20.06 -37.82
C ARG A 768 -44.49 -20.23 -38.73
N SER A 769 -44.59 -19.44 -39.80
CA SER A 769 -45.70 -19.50 -40.76
C SER A 769 -45.59 -20.67 -41.75
N LEU A 770 -44.41 -21.29 -41.86
CA LEU A 770 -44.19 -22.46 -42.71
C LEU A 770 -44.76 -23.73 -42.06
N ALA A 771 -45.55 -24.50 -42.81
CA ALA A 771 -46.12 -25.75 -42.35
C ALA A 771 -45.02 -26.77 -41.99
N SER A 772 -45.30 -27.61 -40.98
CA SER A 772 -44.36 -28.65 -40.51
C SER A 772 -43.93 -29.60 -41.64
N ASP A 773 -44.84 -29.92 -42.56
CA ASP A 773 -44.58 -30.77 -43.72
C ASP A 773 -43.61 -30.12 -44.71
N THR A 774 -43.70 -28.79 -44.89
CA THR A 774 -42.77 -28.00 -45.71
C THR A 774 -41.38 -27.95 -45.08
N LYS A 775 -41.28 -27.78 -43.76
CA LYS A 775 -39.99 -27.81 -43.04
C LYS A 775 -39.33 -29.17 -43.16
N GLN A 776 -40.09 -30.25 -43.04
CA GLN A 776 -39.58 -31.62 -43.21
C GLN A 776 -39.11 -31.89 -44.64
N ALA A 777 -39.85 -31.44 -45.65
CA ALA A 777 -39.44 -31.53 -47.05
C ALA A 777 -38.19 -30.68 -47.35
N LEU A 778 -38.04 -29.52 -46.71
CA LEU A 778 -36.86 -28.67 -46.81
C LEU A 778 -35.62 -29.31 -46.16
N CYS A 779 -35.76 -29.92 -44.98
CA CYS A 779 -34.71 -30.70 -44.35
C CYS A 779 -34.25 -31.86 -45.25
N GLN A 780 -35.21 -32.60 -45.83
CA GLN A 780 -34.90 -33.69 -46.76
C GLN A 780 -34.17 -33.19 -48.03
N ALA A 781 -34.54 -32.02 -48.56
CA ALA A 781 -33.87 -31.43 -49.72
C ALA A 781 -32.46 -30.88 -49.42
N LEU A 782 -32.20 -30.46 -48.17
CA LEU A 782 -30.89 -29.99 -47.71
C LEU A 782 -29.94 -31.15 -47.35
N GLU A 783 -30.49 -32.30 -46.94
CA GLU A 783 -29.73 -33.50 -46.61
C GLU A 783 -29.48 -34.40 -47.84
N CYS A 784 -30.44 -34.47 -48.77
CA CYS A 784 -30.34 -35.25 -50.02
C CYS A 784 -29.74 -34.44 -51.17
N GLN A 785 -28.48 -33.98 -51.00
CA GLN A 785 -27.47 -33.74 -52.04
C GLN A 785 -26.29 -32.99 -51.41
N GLY A 786 -25.07 -33.43 -51.70
CA GLY A 786 -23.86 -33.12 -50.94
C GLY A 786 -23.71 -31.67 -50.46
N GLY A 787 -23.62 -31.51 -49.13
CA GLY A 787 -22.93 -30.41 -48.45
C GLY A 787 -23.57 -29.01 -48.47
N SER A 788 -24.84 -28.86 -48.87
CA SER A 788 -25.42 -27.52 -49.03
C SER A 788 -25.78 -26.82 -47.70
N TRP A 789 -26.03 -27.57 -46.62
CA TRP A 789 -26.43 -26.99 -45.34
C TRP A 789 -25.30 -26.24 -44.61
N GLU A 790 -24.03 -26.62 -44.77
CA GLU A 790 -22.88 -25.92 -44.14
C GLU A 790 -22.65 -24.53 -44.78
N SER A 791 -22.73 -24.49 -46.11
CA SER A 791 -22.67 -23.24 -46.87
C SER A 791 -23.87 -22.34 -46.56
N LEU A 792 -25.06 -22.93 -46.40
CA LEU A 792 -26.25 -22.22 -45.96
C LEU A 792 -26.09 -21.68 -44.53
N ALA A 793 -25.56 -22.46 -43.58
CA ALA A 793 -25.27 -22.03 -42.21
C ALA A 793 -24.37 -20.79 -42.18
N ASN A 794 -23.31 -20.81 -42.99
CA ASN A 794 -22.39 -19.69 -43.11
C ASN A 794 -23.07 -18.45 -43.70
N THR A 795 -23.96 -18.64 -44.68
CA THR A 795 -24.69 -17.54 -45.35
C THR A 795 -25.75 -16.92 -44.44
N LEU A 796 -26.37 -17.73 -43.58
CA LEU A 796 -27.35 -17.31 -42.58
C LEU A 796 -26.74 -16.79 -41.28
N GLY A 797 -25.39 -16.71 -41.20
CA GLY A 797 -24.68 -16.21 -40.02
C GLY A 797 -24.56 -17.20 -38.85
N LEU A 798 -24.91 -18.47 -39.05
CA LEU A 798 -24.85 -19.56 -38.06
C LEU A 798 -23.62 -20.46 -38.23
N GLY A 799 -22.64 -20.06 -39.03
CA GLY A 799 -21.45 -20.87 -39.36
C GLY A 799 -20.60 -21.33 -38.17
N ILE A 800 -20.62 -20.56 -37.07
CA ILE A 800 -19.90 -20.88 -35.83
C ILE A 800 -20.44 -22.17 -35.19
N LEU A 801 -21.72 -22.48 -35.42
CA LEU A 801 -22.39 -23.66 -34.87
C LEU A 801 -22.25 -24.91 -35.76
N ASN A 802 -21.54 -24.84 -36.89
CA ASN A 802 -21.36 -25.99 -37.79
C ASN A 802 -20.79 -27.21 -37.08
N SER A 803 -19.84 -27.01 -36.17
CA SER A 803 -19.24 -28.07 -35.35
C SER A 803 -20.29 -28.78 -34.47
N ALA A 804 -21.25 -28.02 -33.93
CA ALA A 804 -22.33 -28.54 -33.11
C ALA A 804 -23.41 -29.24 -33.97
N PHE A 805 -23.73 -28.69 -35.14
CA PHE A 805 -24.69 -29.29 -36.07
C PHE A 805 -24.20 -30.64 -36.63
N ARG A 806 -22.90 -30.80 -36.89
CA ARG A 806 -22.31 -32.09 -37.33
C ARG A 806 -22.49 -33.23 -36.33
N LEU A 807 -22.65 -32.91 -35.05
CA LEU A 807 -22.82 -33.90 -33.98
C LEU A 807 -24.30 -34.30 -33.80
N SER A 808 -25.24 -33.62 -34.46
CA SER A 808 -26.67 -33.93 -34.36
C SER A 808 -27.08 -34.99 -35.39
N PRO A 809 -28.09 -35.83 -35.08
CA PRO A 809 -28.54 -36.91 -35.97
C PRO A 809 -29.20 -36.41 -37.28
N SER A 810 -29.59 -35.13 -37.36
CA SER A 810 -30.19 -34.48 -38.53
C SER A 810 -29.74 -33.01 -38.60
N PRO A 811 -28.57 -32.71 -39.21
CA PRO A 811 -27.93 -31.40 -39.14
C PRO A 811 -28.75 -30.29 -39.79
N ALA A 812 -29.53 -30.58 -40.85
CA ALA A 812 -30.34 -29.58 -41.52
C ALA A 812 -31.55 -29.16 -40.68
N SER A 813 -32.16 -30.09 -39.93
CA SER A 813 -33.24 -29.78 -38.99
C SER A 813 -32.73 -28.91 -37.86
N THR A 814 -31.61 -29.29 -37.23
CA THR A 814 -31.03 -28.52 -36.11
C THR A 814 -30.61 -27.12 -36.54
N LEU A 815 -30.13 -26.97 -37.77
CA LEU A 815 -29.83 -25.66 -38.36
C LEU A 815 -31.08 -24.80 -38.52
N LEU A 816 -32.17 -25.34 -39.08
CA LEU A 816 -33.41 -24.60 -39.28
C LEU A 816 -34.09 -24.26 -37.94
N ASP A 817 -34.05 -25.15 -36.97
CA ASP A 817 -34.57 -24.92 -35.61
C ASP A 817 -33.75 -23.82 -34.91
N SER A 818 -32.41 -23.87 -35.04
CA SER A 818 -31.53 -22.82 -34.49
C SER A 818 -31.73 -21.48 -35.20
N TYR A 819 -32.00 -21.49 -36.50
CA TYR A 819 -32.31 -20.29 -37.29
C TYR A 819 -33.67 -19.70 -36.93
N GLU A 820 -34.67 -20.55 -36.65
CA GLU A 820 -35.98 -20.14 -36.15
C GLU A 820 -35.87 -19.49 -34.76
N VAL A 821 -35.12 -20.11 -33.85
CA VAL A 821 -34.85 -19.57 -32.50
C VAL A 821 -34.07 -18.24 -32.57
N SER A 822 -33.22 -18.10 -33.59
CA SER A 822 -32.46 -16.86 -33.86
C SER A 822 -33.30 -15.76 -34.52
N GLY A 823 -34.58 -16.00 -34.83
CA GLY A 823 -35.49 -15.00 -35.42
C GLY A 823 -35.34 -14.80 -36.93
N GLY A 824 -34.85 -15.81 -37.66
CA GLY A 824 -34.63 -15.75 -39.11
C GLY A 824 -35.90 -15.53 -39.94
N MET A 825 -35.78 -14.84 -41.08
CA MET A 825 -36.88 -14.59 -42.01
C MET A 825 -36.87 -15.56 -43.20
N VAL A 826 -38.05 -15.96 -43.68
CA VAL A 826 -38.24 -16.84 -44.84
C VAL A 826 -37.63 -16.22 -46.10
N LYS A 827 -37.67 -14.89 -46.24
CA LYS A 827 -37.04 -14.18 -47.37
C LYS A 827 -35.51 -14.33 -47.40
N ASP A 828 -34.87 -14.32 -46.23
CA ASP A 828 -33.41 -14.39 -46.08
C ASP A 828 -32.95 -15.85 -46.25
N LEU A 829 -33.77 -16.80 -45.80
CA LEU A 829 -33.62 -18.21 -46.13
C LEU A 829 -33.73 -18.47 -47.63
N LEU A 830 -34.70 -17.84 -48.31
CA LEU A 830 -34.89 -17.98 -49.76
C LEU A 830 -33.71 -17.37 -50.54
N GLU A 831 -33.17 -16.23 -50.10
CA GLU A 831 -31.98 -15.63 -50.70
C GLU A 831 -30.69 -16.42 -50.41
N GLY A 832 -30.56 -16.96 -49.20
CA GLY A 832 -29.47 -17.88 -48.84
C GLY A 832 -29.48 -19.14 -49.69
N LEU A 833 -30.66 -19.73 -49.91
CA LEU A 833 -30.84 -20.90 -50.77
C LEU A 833 -30.56 -20.60 -52.26
N ARG A 834 -30.88 -19.38 -52.74
CA ARG A 834 -30.48 -18.90 -54.08
C ARG A 834 -28.98 -18.78 -54.23
N THR A 835 -28.31 -18.23 -53.21
CA THR A 835 -26.86 -18.03 -53.19
C THR A 835 -26.12 -19.37 -53.17
N VAL A 836 -26.63 -20.34 -52.41
CA VAL A 836 -26.07 -21.70 -52.33
C VAL A 836 -26.43 -22.55 -53.57
N GLY A 837 -27.45 -22.14 -54.35
CA GLY A 837 -27.81 -22.76 -55.63
C GLY A 837 -28.61 -24.06 -55.50
N ASN A 838 -29.28 -24.31 -54.37
CA ASN A 838 -30.05 -25.53 -54.16
C ASN A 838 -31.48 -25.39 -54.76
N SER A 839 -31.65 -25.79 -56.02
CA SER A 839 -32.91 -25.67 -56.79
C SER A 839 -34.06 -26.52 -56.23
N THR A 840 -33.76 -27.63 -55.56
CA THR A 840 -34.77 -28.52 -54.96
C THR A 840 -35.37 -27.91 -53.69
N ALA A 841 -34.54 -27.38 -52.79
CA ALA A 841 -34.98 -26.68 -51.59
C ALA A 841 -35.73 -25.36 -51.93
N LEU A 842 -35.30 -24.67 -52.99
CA LEU A 842 -35.97 -23.45 -53.47
C LEU A 842 -37.37 -23.71 -54.02
N THR A 843 -37.57 -24.78 -54.79
CA THR A 843 -38.88 -25.12 -55.37
C THR A 843 -39.89 -25.53 -54.29
N VAL A 844 -39.45 -26.26 -53.26
CA VAL A 844 -40.27 -26.61 -52.09
C VAL A 844 -40.71 -25.35 -51.33
N LEU A 845 -39.79 -24.41 -51.07
CA LEU A 845 -40.10 -23.19 -50.32
C LEU A 845 -40.98 -22.22 -51.12
N GLN A 846 -40.77 -22.11 -52.45
CA GLN A 846 -41.61 -21.28 -53.32
C GLN A 846 -43.02 -21.86 -53.53
N GLY A 847 -43.16 -23.19 -53.60
CA GLY A 847 -44.46 -23.86 -53.69
C GLY A 847 -45.34 -23.60 -52.47
N ALA A 848 -44.75 -23.69 -51.26
CA ALA A 848 -45.46 -23.45 -50.01
C ALA A 848 -45.96 -21.99 -49.84
N LEU A 849 -45.23 -21.02 -50.39
CA LEU A 849 -45.67 -19.62 -50.38
C LEU A 849 -46.84 -19.35 -51.35
N CYS A 850 -47.00 -20.17 -52.40
CA CYS A 850 -48.04 -20.03 -53.41
C CYS A 850 -49.39 -20.66 -52.98
N GLU A 851 -49.36 -21.70 -52.15
CA GLU A 851 -50.58 -22.33 -51.58
C GLU A 851 -51.30 -21.42 -50.57
N THR A 852 -50.58 -20.50 -49.90
CA THR A 852 -51.16 -19.53 -48.96
C THR A 852 -52.03 -18.45 -49.59
N GLU A 853 -52.06 -18.30 -50.93
CA GLU A 853 -52.85 -17.27 -51.63
C GLU A 853 -54.23 -17.74 -52.12
N GLN A 854 -54.65 -19.00 -51.91
CA GLN A 854 -55.95 -19.52 -52.37
C GLN A 854 -56.83 -20.09 -51.25
N ALA A 855 -57.55 -19.22 -50.51
CA ALA A 855 -58.81 -19.57 -49.82
C ALA A 855 -59.67 -18.31 -49.53
N PRO A 856 -61.03 -18.39 -49.52
CA PRO A 856 -61.91 -17.28 -49.93
C PRO A 856 -62.44 -16.36 -48.81
N LEU A 857 -62.75 -15.13 -49.22
CA LEU A 857 -63.40 -14.00 -48.51
C LEU A 857 -64.80 -14.30 -47.95
N ALA A 858 -65.14 -13.74 -46.76
CA ALA A 858 -66.28 -12.84 -46.44
C ALA A 858 -66.53 -12.73 -44.90
N PRO A 859 -67.42 -11.85 -44.37
CA PRO A 859 -67.13 -10.45 -44.00
C PRO A 859 -67.59 -10.07 -42.56
N GLN A 860 -66.91 -9.20 -41.80
CA GLN A 860 -67.52 -8.57 -40.61
C GLN A 860 -67.17 -7.08 -40.38
N SER A 861 -68.21 -6.27 -40.59
CA SER A 861 -68.68 -5.09 -39.84
C SER A 861 -67.69 -4.12 -39.20
N THR A 862 -67.59 -2.97 -39.85
CA THR A 862 -67.38 -1.65 -39.25
C THR A 862 -68.50 -1.31 -38.26
N THR A 863 -68.20 -1.19 -36.97
CA THR A 863 -68.78 -0.22 -36.00
C THR A 863 -68.40 -0.64 -34.58
N GLU A 864 -67.32 -0.06 -34.05
CA GLU A 864 -67.13 0.28 -32.61
C GLU A 864 -65.64 0.56 -32.37
N LEU A 865 -65.19 1.77 -32.69
CA LEU A 865 -64.04 2.43 -32.04
C LEU A 865 -63.98 3.93 -32.41
N LEU A 866 -65.14 4.54 -32.67
CA LEU A 866 -65.32 5.99 -32.89
C LEU A 866 -65.55 6.74 -31.56
N GLY A 867 -64.86 6.32 -30.48
CA GLY A 867 -65.05 6.86 -29.13
C GLY A 867 -63.81 7.42 -28.44
N LYS A 868 -62.61 7.33 -29.03
CA LYS A 868 -61.36 7.75 -28.36
C LYS A 868 -60.38 8.60 -29.18
N LEU A 869 -60.84 9.22 -30.28
CA LEU A 869 -60.07 10.24 -31.01
C LEU A 869 -60.74 11.61 -30.88
N LYS A 870 -60.49 12.29 -29.75
CA LYS A 870 -60.54 13.76 -29.65
C LYS A 870 -60.01 14.24 -28.29
N LYS A 871 -58.69 14.13 -28.11
CA LYS A 871 -57.87 15.12 -27.41
C LYS A 871 -56.40 14.82 -27.74
N ASP A 872 -55.66 15.89 -27.96
CA ASP A 872 -54.19 15.94 -28.08
C ASP A 872 -53.60 15.73 -29.49
N SER A 873 -54.08 16.55 -30.44
CA SER A 873 -53.35 16.92 -31.66
C SER A 873 -53.02 18.41 -31.64
N ALA A 874 -52.10 18.84 -30.77
CA ALA A 874 -51.47 20.18 -30.83
C ALA A 874 -50.28 20.30 -29.86
N SER A 875 -49.17 19.61 -30.11
CA SER A 875 -47.85 19.97 -29.51
C SER A 875 -46.62 19.31 -30.15
N SER A 876 -46.76 18.24 -30.94
CA SER A 876 -45.59 17.47 -31.45
C SER A 876 -44.95 17.96 -32.76
N SER A 877 -45.45 19.04 -33.38
CA SER A 877 -44.93 19.47 -34.70
C SER A 877 -43.86 20.57 -34.65
N MET A 878 -43.56 21.15 -33.48
CA MET A 878 -42.49 22.16 -33.31
C MET A 878 -41.18 21.57 -32.77
N TYR A 879 -41.20 20.40 -32.13
CA TYR A 879 -40.00 19.77 -31.55
C TYR A 879 -39.15 18.98 -32.55
N ASN A 880 -39.76 18.46 -33.62
CA ASN A 880 -39.04 17.69 -34.66
C ASN A 880 -38.25 18.56 -35.66
N ILE A 881 -38.52 19.86 -35.74
CA ILE A 881 -37.76 20.78 -36.60
C ILE A 881 -36.45 21.24 -35.93
N TYR A 882 -36.43 21.37 -34.60
CA TYR A 882 -35.24 21.75 -33.85
C TYR A 882 -34.17 20.65 -33.78
N ILE A 883 -34.58 19.37 -33.71
CA ILE A 883 -33.66 18.23 -33.67
C ILE A 883 -32.97 18.02 -35.03
N TYR A 884 -33.69 18.23 -36.14
CA TYR A 884 -33.12 18.09 -37.48
C TYR A 884 -32.10 19.19 -37.82
N ILE A 885 -32.27 20.41 -37.31
CA ILE A 885 -31.30 21.52 -37.52
C ILE A 885 -30.03 21.31 -36.67
N TYR A 886 -30.15 20.77 -35.46
CA TYR A 886 -29.01 20.53 -34.57
C TYR A 886 -28.09 19.40 -35.07
N ILE A 887 -28.67 18.32 -35.62
CA ILE A 887 -27.90 17.20 -36.19
C ILE A 887 -27.20 17.62 -37.50
N TYR A 888 -27.83 18.49 -38.31
CA TYR A 888 -27.24 18.95 -39.58
C TYR A 888 -26.05 19.91 -39.38
N ILE A 889 -26.07 20.75 -38.34
CA ILE A 889 -24.94 21.65 -38.01
C ILE A 889 -23.77 20.86 -37.41
N TYR A 890 -24.03 19.82 -36.62
CA TYR A 890 -22.98 19.02 -35.98
C TYR A 890 -22.20 18.16 -36.97
N ILE A 891 -22.85 17.67 -38.02
CA ILE A 891 -22.23 16.87 -39.08
C ILE A 891 -21.40 17.75 -40.05
N TYR A 892 -21.78 19.01 -40.25
CA TYR A 892 -21.07 19.94 -41.15
C TYR A 892 -19.77 20.50 -40.56
N ILE A 893 -19.64 20.56 -39.23
CA ILE A 893 -18.43 21.08 -38.56
C ILE A 893 -17.31 20.02 -38.45
N TYR A 894 -17.65 18.73 -38.41
CA TYR A 894 -16.67 17.66 -38.20
C TYR A 894 -16.12 16.99 -39.47
N THR A 895 -16.58 17.39 -40.65
CA THR A 895 -16.20 16.77 -41.94
C THR A 895 -15.40 17.69 -42.86
N SER A 896 -14.90 18.83 -42.38
CA SER A 896 -14.04 19.72 -43.17
C SER A 896 -12.96 20.38 -42.33
N ILE A 897 -11.80 19.73 -42.19
CA ILE A 897 -10.47 20.33 -42.40
C ILE A 897 -9.46 19.19 -42.62
N PRO A 898 -8.63 19.26 -43.68
CA PRO A 898 -7.70 18.21 -44.07
C PRO A 898 -6.34 18.34 -43.40
N TYR A 899 -5.66 17.20 -43.25
CA TYR A 899 -4.21 17.11 -43.09
C TYR A 899 -3.49 17.81 -44.27
N LYS A 900 -2.56 18.71 -43.97
CA LYS A 900 -1.35 18.94 -44.78
C LYS A 900 -0.27 19.73 -44.01
N ILE A 901 0.84 19.02 -43.79
CA ILE A 901 2.24 19.41 -43.46
C ILE A 901 2.46 20.08 -42.11
#